data_AF-A0A812NSZ7-F1
#
_entry.id   AF-A0A812NSZ7-F1
#
_cell.length_a   1.000
_cell.length_b   1.000
_cell.length_c   1.000
_cell.angle_alpha   90.00
_cell.angle_beta   90.00
_cell.angle_gamma   90.00
#
_symmetry.space_group_name_H-M   'P 1'
#
loop_
_entity.id
_entity.type
_entity.pdbx_description
1 polymer ?
#
loop_
_entity_poly.entity_id
_entity_poly.type
_entity_poly.pdbx_seq_one_letter_code
_entity_poly.pdbx_strand_id
1 'polypeptide(L)'
;MAAFGDFFGQVGGTMKPTEQLRFTLRREQGLEVRSRRSCMSFGQMTLSATALGDTMLPRFRETYLYRCYERNVRSSDVLPNSEPEDEELDLSQIRVQSTPQQLSLRIPACPSALPATKMAGSTEYEVVSVSYVSTCITCLEVLNAWASAAMKSLAGLAGQRRFKKERDAAAKVLQASSSHQVACRWSKHFKHLAEGAASTLLCGRLGGVGSIDAFLEESEKSLATSAVMFIGSIKGLNKHSTAREGNYMGMVATALGILSVLLSPGFHSAHIRFFLTFLAAGGVGYGIASNVKMEDMPQLVAAFHSFVGLAAVFAGFASYSNVANPYTVMKALETAIGIAIGSLTFTGSVVAAGKLHELIPGKPIILPQRWLLNGAAVGGSAVLTALFLNPATYASHAGAALLLANTAIWGFLGVNMVLPIGGADMPVVVSLLNAFSGLATSAAGFMLSNDLLTISGALIASSGTLLSDIMCRGINRSMYNVLLGGFGTDAGSSSAAAAATGGRENVSEVSAVGFVGMLFGAKKVVIVPGYGLAVARCQQKLAEIVAMLRRHNVTVHFAIHPVAGRMPGHMNVLLAEADVPYDIVKEMDEINAELPTYDVGIVVGANDIVNPATQDDPSSPIYGMPAIEIWKCKQCVVLKRSMGTGYSGVDNPLFYLSNVKMLFGDAKQSMDSISSCLEDSHDRFTAAAGASSSGDQHDATQGAEPEVFPEALRVIGILRERIPGEARVSFAPSAVAKLRRMGFSILLEAGAGTAAGFTDEEYTRHGGVQVAESSVEVLKQADIIFKVTEPLLDEVQMLQGTQTMVGFWNMYGTQELLAALAQTSASVLNLALVPRVSRAQKLDALTSMANIAGYRAILDAFARFPRFSRAGSTAFGSVPPAKVFVIGAGVAGLSAIATAHSLGCKVFANDVRDAAREQVESMGAQFIAVDAQGIAGEGAGGYATVMGEDFTRAQLATYARVVPDMDVIVTTAMIPNRAAPELITSEMVASMRKGSVIIDLAAQTGGNCVYTEQNKAVVTPNGVTVVGETNYPSQMASQSSEMLGSNFTALLEVLGGAEGFGGEHWDDPVVKPAIVARGSAVVWDPNPPRPPAPPAAAEGNGIGGFGGASPVPPPPPAEANAVIAWIQEHKDELALGVGAAVVLGLGLAVDIPEAEVTHLGYFVLSCLIGNFTVAGVTPALHTPLISVTNAISGIIVVGGMLQLSGPVLSARVGCALAAVFLSSVNIVGGFAVTARMLDMFREDANPKKALAERS
;
A
#
# COMPACT_ATOMS: atom_id res chain seq x y z
N MET A 1 55.44 -6.64 -25.72
CA MET A 1 55.04 -7.68 -26.72
C MET A 1 55.79 -8.99 -26.51
N ALA A 2 57.12 -9.03 -26.40
CA ALA A 2 57.84 -10.28 -26.07
C ALA A 2 57.40 -10.93 -24.73
N ALA A 3 57.21 -10.12 -23.67
CA ALA A 3 56.67 -10.61 -22.39
C ALA A 3 55.20 -11.07 -22.43
N PHE A 4 54.45 -10.74 -23.49
CA PHE A 4 53.07 -11.21 -23.69
C PHE A 4 53.03 -12.52 -24.50
N GLY A 5 54.04 -12.77 -25.33
CA GLY A 5 54.25 -14.05 -26.02
C GLY A 5 54.72 -15.15 -25.08
N ASP A 6 55.64 -14.85 -24.16
CA ASP A 6 56.11 -15.81 -23.16
C ASP A 6 55.01 -16.22 -22.16
N PHE A 7 54.06 -15.32 -21.88
CA PHE A 7 52.91 -15.61 -21.00
C PHE A 7 51.92 -16.62 -21.62
N PHE A 8 51.65 -16.55 -22.93
CA PHE A 8 50.84 -17.58 -23.59
C PHE A 8 51.61 -18.88 -23.86
N GLY A 9 52.95 -18.81 -24.02
CA GLY A 9 53.81 -19.98 -24.13
C GLY A 9 53.88 -20.84 -22.86
N GLN A 10 53.82 -20.21 -21.67
CA GLN A 10 53.84 -20.94 -20.39
C GLN A 10 52.47 -21.50 -19.98
N VAL A 11 51.35 -20.93 -20.44
CA VAL A 11 50.00 -21.46 -20.15
C VAL A 11 49.65 -22.67 -21.04
N GLY A 12 50.34 -22.84 -22.17
CA GLY A 12 50.16 -23.99 -23.07
C GLY A 12 50.86 -25.30 -22.65
N GLY A 13 51.67 -25.29 -21.58
CA GLY A 13 52.46 -26.44 -21.15
C GLY A 13 52.13 -26.87 -19.72
N THR A 14 51.63 -28.10 -19.57
CA THR A 14 51.43 -28.87 -18.32
C THR A 14 50.17 -28.58 -17.47
N MET A 15 49.03 -29.13 -17.89
CA MET A 15 48.18 -29.86 -16.96
C MET A 15 48.23 -31.35 -17.31
N LYS A 16 48.81 -32.16 -16.42
CA LYS A 16 48.63 -33.61 -16.44
C LYS A 16 47.18 -33.93 -16.01
N PRO A 17 46.54 -34.97 -16.57
CA PRO A 17 45.20 -35.37 -16.15
C PRO A 17 45.26 -35.85 -14.69
N THR A 18 44.71 -35.06 -13.77
CA THR A 18 44.53 -35.46 -12.37
C THR A 18 43.38 -36.47 -12.28
N GLU A 19 43.62 -37.49 -11.47
CA GLU A 19 42.91 -38.76 -11.39
C GLU A 19 41.40 -38.63 -11.14
N GLN A 20 40.61 -39.41 -11.88
CA GLN A 20 39.17 -39.57 -11.66
C GLN A 20 38.91 -40.23 -10.29
N LEU A 21 38.21 -39.52 -9.39
CA LEU A 21 37.59 -40.13 -8.21
C LEU A 21 36.49 -41.10 -8.67
N ARG A 22 36.76 -42.41 -8.57
CA ARG A 22 35.85 -43.48 -8.98
C ARG A 22 34.97 -43.89 -7.77
N PHE A 23 33.73 -43.44 -7.73
CA PHE A 23 32.74 -43.90 -6.74
C PHE A 23 32.22 -45.29 -7.12
N THR A 24 32.29 -46.25 -6.21
CA THR A 24 31.76 -47.61 -6.44
C THR A 24 30.56 -47.85 -5.52
N LEU A 25 29.35 -47.75 -6.06
CA LEU A 25 28.13 -48.21 -5.38
C LEU A 25 27.97 -49.71 -5.66
N ARG A 26 28.20 -50.58 -4.67
CA ARG A 26 27.80 -51.99 -4.76
C ARG A 26 26.37 -52.14 -4.28
N ARG A 27 25.48 -52.56 -5.18
CA ARG A 27 24.10 -52.95 -4.88
C ARG A 27 24.09 -54.43 -4.51
N GLU A 28 23.84 -54.76 -3.24
CA GLU A 28 23.46 -56.14 -2.89
C GLU A 28 22.00 -56.38 -3.28
N GLN A 29 21.74 -57.59 -3.77
CA GLN A 29 20.51 -57.95 -4.49
C GLN A 29 19.25 -57.87 -3.62
N GLY A 30 18.16 -57.38 -4.22
CA GLY A 30 16.79 -57.68 -3.81
C GLY A 30 16.07 -56.59 -3.02
N LEU A 31 15.65 -55.50 -3.68
CA LEU A 31 14.45 -54.71 -3.33
C LEU A 31 14.22 -53.62 -4.40
N GLU A 32 13.05 -53.64 -5.02
CA GLU A 32 12.60 -52.64 -6.00
C GLU A 32 11.44 -51.84 -5.36
N VAL A 33 11.62 -50.52 -5.22
CA VAL A 33 10.62 -49.61 -4.64
C VAL A 33 10.31 -48.50 -5.66
N ARG A 34 9.06 -48.42 -6.13
CA ARG A 34 8.51 -47.22 -6.79
C ARG A 34 7.18 -46.86 -6.14
N SER A 35 7.13 -45.71 -5.47
CA SER A 35 5.89 -45.01 -5.12
C SER A 35 6.04 -43.53 -5.51
N ARG A 36 4.95 -42.92 -6.02
CA ARG A 36 4.84 -41.48 -6.31
C ARG A 36 4.79 -40.70 -4.99
N ARG A 37 5.93 -40.52 -4.35
CA ARG A 37 6.32 -39.49 -3.36
C ARG A 37 7.59 -40.00 -2.67
N SER A 38 8.69 -39.32 -2.91
CA SER A 38 10.04 -39.76 -2.55
C SER A 38 10.22 -39.94 -1.04
N CYS A 39 10.23 -41.18 -0.56
CA CYS A 39 10.88 -41.58 0.68
C CYS A 39 11.86 -42.71 0.34
N MET A 40 13.17 -42.44 0.34
CA MET A 40 14.21 -43.45 0.11
C MET A 40 14.58 -44.12 1.44
N SER A 41 14.52 -45.45 1.52
CA SER A 41 15.13 -46.21 2.62
C SER A 41 16.63 -46.38 2.35
N PHE A 42 17.49 -45.89 3.23
CA PHE A 42 18.94 -46.02 3.08
C PHE A 42 19.45 -47.34 3.69
N GLY A 43 20.03 -48.20 2.86
CA GLY A 43 20.96 -49.25 3.28
C GLY A 43 22.40 -48.71 3.42
N GLN A 44 23.25 -49.47 4.11
CA GLN A 44 24.63 -49.17 4.52
C GLN A 44 25.42 -48.23 3.58
N MET A 45 25.95 -47.13 4.11
CA MET A 45 26.76 -46.13 3.38
C MET A 45 28.23 -46.20 3.80
N THR A 46 29.15 -46.43 2.85
CA THR A 46 30.59 -46.43 3.10
C THR A 46 31.25 -45.29 2.31
N LEU A 47 31.93 -44.36 2.99
CA LEU A 47 32.62 -43.21 2.40
C LEU A 47 34.14 -43.44 2.44
N SER A 48 34.79 -43.46 1.28
CA SER A 48 36.25 -43.38 1.18
C SER A 48 36.61 -42.01 0.61
N ALA A 49 37.36 -41.22 1.37
CA ALA A 49 37.91 -39.95 0.93
C ALA A 49 39.44 -40.04 1.08
N THR A 50 40.16 -39.90 -0.02
CA THR A 50 41.61 -39.78 0.00
C THR A 50 41.96 -38.29 -0.04
N ALA A 51 42.70 -37.83 0.98
CA ALA A 51 43.26 -36.48 1.15
C ALA A 51 42.28 -35.33 1.43
N LEU A 52 41.72 -35.30 2.64
CA LEU A 52 41.32 -34.06 3.32
C LEU A 52 42.29 -33.84 4.47
N GLY A 53 43.07 -32.75 4.42
CA GLY A 53 44.05 -32.43 5.46
C GLY A 53 43.41 -32.19 6.84
N ASP A 54 44.23 -32.38 7.88
CA ASP A 54 43.86 -32.53 9.30
C ASP A 54 43.03 -31.40 9.95
N THR A 55 42.81 -30.27 9.27
CA THR A 55 42.07 -29.11 9.82
C THR A 55 40.56 -29.12 9.54
N MET A 56 40.06 -29.90 8.57
CA MET A 56 38.64 -29.87 8.15
C MET A 56 37.76 -30.95 8.80
N LEU A 57 38.35 -32.06 9.23
CA LEU A 57 37.61 -33.23 9.71
C LEU A 57 36.85 -33.03 11.04
N PRO A 58 37.39 -32.30 12.05
CA PRO A 58 36.70 -32.11 13.32
C PRO A 58 35.44 -31.23 13.21
N ARG A 59 35.48 -30.18 12.38
CA ARG A 59 34.36 -29.23 12.21
C ARG A 59 33.17 -29.79 11.41
N PHE A 60 33.45 -30.74 10.52
CA PHE A 60 32.41 -31.47 9.78
C PHE A 60 31.57 -32.38 10.70
N ARG A 61 32.20 -32.90 11.77
CA ARG A 61 31.60 -33.85 12.72
C ARG A 61 30.53 -33.22 13.61
N GLU A 62 30.71 -31.98 14.06
CA GLU A 62 29.78 -31.32 14.99
C GLU A 62 28.60 -30.62 14.31
N THR A 63 28.80 -30.04 13.12
CA THR A 63 27.81 -29.11 12.55
C THR A 63 26.77 -29.81 11.65
N TYR A 64 27.17 -30.90 10.98
CA TYR A 64 26.35 -31.52 9.93
C TYR A 64 25.50 -32.68 10.44
N LEU A 65 26.05 -33.50 11.36
CA LEU A 65 25.33 -34.65 11.94
C LEU A 65 24.22 -34.20 12.91
N TYR A 66 24.44 -33.15 13.69
CA TYR A 66 23.43 -32.58 14.60
C TYR A 66 22.24 -31.99 13.83
N ARG A 67 22.47 -31.36 12.66
CA ARG A 67 21.42 -30.70 11.87
C ARG A 67 20.62 -31.64 10.97
N CYS A 68 21.18 -32.79 10.58
CA CYS A 68 20.39 -33.81 9.86
C CYS A 68 19.33 -34.46 10.76
N TYR A 69 19.60 -34.55 12.07
CA TYR A 69 18.65 -35.06 13.06
C TYR A 69 17.49 -34.08 13.31
N GLU A 70 17.79 -32.80 13.53
CA GLU A 70 16.78 -31.76 13.80
C GLU A 70 15.76 -31.59 12.66
N ARG A 71 16.18 -31.86 11.42
CA ARG A 71 15.35 -31.67 10.22
C ARG A 71 14.39 -32.83 9.95
N ASN A 72 14.72 -34.04 10.40
CA ASN A 72 13.86 -35.21 10.19
C ASN A 72 12.79 -35.37 11.28
N VAL A 73 13.07 -34.93 12.52
CA VAL A 73 12.10 -34.99 13.64
C VAL A 73 11.02 -33.89 13.56
N ARG A 74 11.28 -32.77 12.86
CA ARG A 74 10.31 -31.67 12.69
C ARG A 74 9.46 -31.73 11.40
N SER A 75 9.49 -32.84 10.66
CA SER A 75 8.75 -32.99 9.39
C SER A 75 7.61 -34.01 9.42
N SER A 76 7.31 -34.58 10.58
CA SER A 76 6.08 -35.36 10.80
C SER A 76 4.99 -34.45 11.36
N ASP A 77 4.26 -33.77 10.48
CA ASP A 77 2.94 -33.26 10.81
C ASP A 77 2.03 -34.45 11.10
N VAL A 78 1.60 -34.54 12.36
CA VAL A 78 0.76 -35.57 12.95
C VAL A 78 -0.63 -35.57 12.29
N LEU A 79 -1.08 -36.74 11.83
CA LEU A 79 -2.49 -37.03 11.51
C LEU A 79 -3.34 -36.94 12.79
N PRO A 80 -4.59 -36.46 12.74
CA PRO A 80 -5.45 -36.47 13.92
C PRO A 80 -5.87 -37.92 14.23
N ASN A 81 -5.68 -38.33 15.49
CA ASN A 81 -6.05 -39.61 16.11
C ASN A 81 -4.96 -40.69 16.20
N SER A 82 -3.98 -40.49 17.09
CA SER A 82 -3.37 -41.56 17.91
C SER A 82 -2.52 -40.92 19.01
N GLU A 83 -2.72 -41.31 20.27
CA GLU A 83 -1.91 -40.88 21.41
C GLU A 83 -0.43 -41.28 21.24
N PRO A 84 0.54 -40.45 21.66
CA PRO A 84 1.95 -40.81 21.56
C PRO A 84 2.38 -41.64 22.79
N GLU A 85 2.79 -42.89 22.58
CA GLU A 85 3.65 -43.62 23.52
C GLU A 85 5.11 -43.22 23.27
N ASP A 86 5.80 -42.82 24.34
CA ASP A 86 7.23 -42.49 24.35
C ASP A 86 8.09 -43.77 24.22
N GLU A 87 8.76 -43.97 23.08
CA GLU A 87 9.94 -44.86 23.00
C GLU A 87 11.20 -44.04 22.67
N GLU A 88 12.05 -43.84 23.67
CA GLU A 88 13.40 -43.28 23.52
C GLU A 88 14.31 -44.27 22.76
N LEU A 89 14.93 -43.80 21.68
CA LEU A 89 15.88 -44.58 20.88
C LEU A 89 17.32 -44.44 21.43
N ASP A 90 17.90 -45.55 21.88
CA ASP A 90 19.24 -45.61 22.49
C ASP A 90 20.37 -45.31 21.47
N LEU A 91 21.01 -44.15 21.63
CA LEU A 91 22.10 -43.64 20.79
C LEU A 91 23.42 -44.44 20.91
N SER A 92 23.50 -45.39 21.85
CA SER A 92 24.71 -46.20 22.06
C SER A 92 25.04 -47.16 20.91
N GLN A 93 24.11 -47.39 19.98
CA GLN A 93 24.28 -48.37 18.90
C GLN A 93 24.93 -47.84 17.61
N ILE A 94 25.19 -46.53 17.49
CA ILE A 94 25.90 -45.95 16.34
C ILE A 94 27.41 -46.17 16.51
N ARG A 95 27.99 -47.12 15.76
CA ARG A 95 29.45 -47.32 15.71
C ARG A 95 30.09 -46.67 14.48
N VAL A 96 31.08 -45.80 14.72
CA VAL A 96 31.95 -45.20 13.71
C VAL A 96 33.32 -45.90 13.78
N GLN A 97 33.78 -46.48 12.68
CA GLN A 97 35.15 -47.01 12.56
C GLN A 97 35.95 -46.17 11.55
N SER A 98 37.11 -45.67 11.98
CA SER A 98 38.03 -44.86 11.18
C SER A 98 39.37 -45.56 11.02
N THR A 99 39.87 -45.63 9.78
CA THR A 99 41.30 -45.77 9.48
C THR A 99 41.76 -44.55 8.68
N PRO A 100 43.08 -44.27 8.54
CA PRO A 100 43.59 -43.06 7.87
C PRO A 100 43.10 -42.85 6.43
N GLN A 101 42.45 -43.84 5.82
CA GLN A 101 42.02 -43.83 4.42
C GLN A 101 40.51 -44.15 4.23
N GLN A 102 39.73 -44.37 5.30
CA GLN A 102 38.32 -44.76 5.17
C GLN A 102 37.46 -44.44 6.41
N LEU A 103 36.22 -43.97 6.17
CA LEU A 103 35.20 -43.70 7.19
C LEU A 103 33.93 -44.53 6.90
N SER A 104 33.55 -45.41 7.82
CA SER A 104 32.32 -46.23 7.68
C SER A 104 31.30 -45.93 8.78
N LEU A 105 30.02 -45.85 8.39
CA LEU A 105 28.87 -45.54 9.27
C LEU A 105 27.80 -46.62 9.10
N ARG A 106 27.27 -47.15 10.21
CA ARG A 106 26.25 -48.22 10.22
C ARG A 106 25.02 -47.76 11.01
N ILE A 107 23.83 -47.84 10.39
CA ILE A 107 22.53 -47.49 10.98
C ILE A 107 21.55 -48.65 10.70
N PRO A 108 20.77 -49.14 11.68
CA PRO A 108 19.82 -50.25 11.49
C PRO A 108 18.49 -49.81 10.83
N ALA A 109 17.82 -50.73 10.12
CA ALA A 109 16.58 -50.48 9.37
C ALA A 109 15.30 -50.84 10.15
N CYS A 110 14.20 -50.11 9.91
CA CYS A 110 12.90 -50.22 10.59
C CYS A 110 11.96 -51.26 9.92
N PRO A 111 11.15 -52.06 10.65
CA PRO A 111 10.37 -53.16 10.08
C PRO A 111 8.87 -52.85 9.95
N SER A 112 8.37 -52.58 8.74
CA SER A 112 6.97 -52.86 8.36
C SER A 112 6.75 -52.66 6.86
N ALA A 113 6.44 -53.74 6.14
CA ALA A 113 6.08 -53.72 4.72
C ALA A 113 4.94 -54.71 4.44
N LEU A 114 3.96 -54.31 3.62
CA LEU A 114 2.92 -55.18 3.01
C LEU A 114 2.76 -54.83 1.51
N PRO A 115 2.26 -55.76 0.66
CA PRO A 115 2.80 -55.97 -0.69
C PRO A 115 1.98 -55.38 -1.85
N ALA A 116 2.67 -55.14 -2.98
CA ALA A 116 2.16 -54.51 -4.20
C ALA A 116 1.79 -55.51 -5.33
N THR A 117 0.90 -55.10 -6.24
CA THR A 117 0.61 -55.73 -7.54
C THR A 117 1.06 -54.84 -8.72
N LYS A 118 1.42 -55.49 -9.84
CA LYS A 118 2.27 -55.03 -10.96
C LYS A 118 1.55 -54.21 -12.05
N MET A 119 2.27 -53.31 -12.73
CA MET A 119 2.28 -53.18 -14.21
C MET A 119 3.49 -52.35 -14.72
N ALA A 120 3.88 -52.62 -15.97
CA ALA A 120 5.22 -52.42 -16.56
C ALA A 120 5.44 -51.11 -17.35
N GLY A 121 6.70 -50.66 -17.43
CA GLY A 121 7.18 -49.61 -18.35
C GLY A 121 8.53 -49.02 -17.92
N SER A 122 9.59 -49.28 -18.71
CA SER A 122 10.99 -48.91 -18.43
C SER A 122 11.42 -47.61 -19.13
N THR A 123 12.02 -46.69 -18.39
CA THR A 123 12.87 -45.60 -18.90
C THR A 123 14.01 -45.37 -17.92
N GLU A 124 15.24 -45.37 -18.42
CA GLU A 124 16.49 -45.13 -17.69
C GLU A 124 16.60 -43.65 -17.27
N TYR A 125 17.08 -43.39 -16.06
CA TYR A 125 17.46 -42.05 -15.60
C TYR A 125 18.94 -42.07 -15.18
N GLU A 126 19.73 -41.19 -15.79
CA GLU A 126 21.12 -40.93 -15.43
C GLU A 126 21.16 -39.93 -14.27
N VAL A 127 21.79 -40.31 -13.15
CA VAL A 127 21.92 -39.46 -11.95
C VAL A 127 23.30 -38.79 -11.99
N VAL A 128 23.36 -37.53 -12.41
CA VAL A 128 24.56 -36.69 -12.35
C VAL A 128 24.65 -36.03 -10.97
N SER A 129 25.73 -36.30 -10.21
CA SER A 129 25.88 -35.82 -8.82
C SER A 129 27.28 -35.24 -8.51
N VAL A 130 27.28 -34.14 -7.74
CA VAL A 130 28.32 -33.65 -6.80
C VAL A 130 29.74 -33.35 -7.33
N SER A 131 29.88 -32.76 -8.52
CA SER A 131 31.14 -32.07 -8.93
C SER A 131 31.03 -30.54 -8.95
N TYR A 132 29.81 -30.00 -8.87
CA TYR A 132 29.50 -28.60 -9.21
C TYR A 132 29.83 -27.55 -8.14
N VAL A 133 29.99 -27.93 -6.87
CA VAL A 133 30.22 -26.96 -5.77
C VAL A 133 31.67 -26.50 -5.71
N SER A 134 32.63 -27.33 -6.11
CA SER A 134 34.05 -26.98 -6.04
C SER A 134 34.46 -26.01 -7.15
N THR A 135 33.93 -26.18 -8.37
CA THR A 135 34.32 -25.39 -9.54
C THR A 135 33.82 -23.93 -9.48
N CYS A 136 32.65 -23.67 -8.88
CA CYS A 136 32.13 -22.32 -8.69
C CYS A 136 32.94 -21.50 -7.67
N ILE A 137 33.45 -22.14 -6.62
CA ILE A 137 34.36 -21.50 -5.65
C ILE A 137 35.67 -21.14 -6.36
N THR A 138 36.20 -22.02 -7.20
CA THR A 138 37.42 -21.77 -7.98
C THR A 138 37.24 -20.63 -9.00
N CYS A 139 36.10 -20.52 -9.69
CA CYS A 139 35.84 -19.40 -10.63
C CYS A 139 35.70 -18.04 -9.93
N LEU A 140 35.07 -17.99 -8.76
CA LEU A 140 34.99 -16.78 -7.93
C LEU A 140 36.36 -16.38 -7.38
N GLU A 141 37.18 -17.35 -6.97
CA GLU A 141 38.57 -17.11 -6.56
C GLU A 141 39.45 -16.65 -7.72
N VAL A 142 39.25 -17.18 -8.94
CA VAL A 142 39.95 -16.75 -10.16
C VAL A 142 39.55 -15.33 -10.57
N LEU A 143 38.27 -14.97 -10.55
CA LEU A 143 37.81 -13.60 -10.81
C LEU A 143 38.32 -12.60 -9.75
N ASN A 144 38.37 -13.02 -8.49
CA ASN A 144 38.91 -12.21 -7.40
C ASN A 144 40.45 -12.05 -7.51
N ALA A 145 41.15 -13.10 -7.94
CA ALA A 145 42.58 -13.05 -8.25
C ALA A 145 42.87 -12.18 -9.48
N TRP A 146 42.01 -12.20 -10.52
CA TRP A 146 42.11 -11.36 -11.72
C TRP A 146 41.88 -9.88 -11.39
N ALA A 147 40.84 -9.58 -10.59
CA ALA A 147 40.55 -8.23 -10.11
C ALA A 147 41.67 -7.70 -9.19
N SER A 148 42.20 -8.56 -8.31
CA SER A 148 43.35 -8.24 -7.46
C SER A 148 44.63 -8.02 -8.28
N ALA A 149 44.87 -8.76 -9.36
CA ALA A 149 46.05 -8.62 -10.21
C ALA A 149 45.96 -7.35 -11.07
N ALA A 150 44.80 -7.08 -11.68
CA ALA A 150 44.55 -5.87 -12.46
C ALA A 150 44.66 -4.60 -11.60
N MET A 151 44.13 -4.61 -10.38
CA MET A 151 44.27 -3.49 -9.44
C MET A 151 45.70 -3.32 -8.92
N LYS A 152 46.47 -4.40 -8.73
CA LYS A 152 47.91 -4.31 -8.39
C LYS A 152 48.74 -3.73 -9.54
N SER A 153 48.43 -4.07 -10.79
CA SER A 153 49.07 -3.47 -11.97
C SER A 153 48.71 -1.99 -12.16
N LEU A 154 47.45 -1.60 -11.90
CA LEU A 154 47.02 -0.20 -11.89
C LEU A 154 47.66 0.60 -10.74
N ALA A 155 47.80 -0.01 -9.56
CA ALA A 155 48.50 0.59 -8.42
C ALA A 155 50.02 0.74 -8.66
N GLY A 156 50.62 -0.14 -9.46
CA GLY A 156 52.02 -0.04 -9.88
C GLY A 156 52.30 1.08 -10.89
N LEU A 157 51.29 1.49 -11.66
CA LEU A 157 51.39 2.59 -12.63
C LEU A 157 51.18 3.98 -11.98
N ALA A 158 50.47 4.05 -10.86
CA ALA A 158 50.19 5.30 -10.14
C ALA A 158 51.19 5.56 -9.01
N GLY A 159 52.45 5.84 -9.37
CA GLY A 159 53.43 6.34 -8.42
C GLY A 159 53.17 7.80 -8.05
N GLN A 160 52.54 8.06 -6.88
CA GLN A 160 52.88 9.12 -5.90
C GLN A 160 51.73 9.42 -4.92
N ARG A 161 52.09 9.43 -3.63
CA ARG A 161 51.49 9.85 -2.34
C ARG A 161 50.12 10.58 -2.20
N ARG A 162 49.31 10.82 -3.23
CA ARG A 162 48.09 11.65 -3.11
C ARG A 162 46.77 10.92 -2.82
N PHE A 163 46.74 9.58 -2.79
CA PHE A 163 45.50 8.79 -2.72
C PHE A 163 45.40 7.79 -1.56
N LYS A 164 45.90 8.17 -0.37
CA LYS A 164 45.79 7.33 0.84
C LYS A 164 44.33 7.06 1.23
N LYS A 165 43.45 8.05 1.05
CA LYS A 165 42.02 7.99 1.40
C LYS A 165 41.22 7.03 0.51
N GLU A 166 41.58 6.91 -0.77
CA GLU A 166 40.95 5.97 -1.72
C GLU A 166 41.44 4.53 -1.51
N ARG A 167 42.71 4.36 -1.12
CA ARG A 167 43.28 3.06 -0.75
C ARG A 167 42.59 2.46 0.48
N ASP A 168 42.27 3.30 1.47
CA ASP A 168 41.57 2.87 2.69
C ASP A 168 40.07 2.62 2.44
N ALA A 169 39.45 3.31 1.48
CA ALA A 169 38.08 3.03 1.03
C ALA A 169 38.00 1.68 0.29
N ALA A 170 38.95 1.38 -0.60
CA ALA A 170 39.03 0.10 -1.30
C ALA A 170 39.28 -1.09 -0.33
N ALA A 171 40.09 -0.88 0.71
CA ALA A 171 40.32 -1.88 1.76
C ALA A 171 39.06 -2.18 2.60
N LYS A 172 38.22 -1.17 2.88
CA LYS A 172 36.93 -1.36 3.55
C LYS A 172 35.91 -2.11 2.68
N VAL A 173 35.92 -1.89 1.36
CA VAL A 173 35.09 -2.65 0.40
C VAL A 173 35.52 -4.13 0.31
N LEU A 174 36.83 -4.41 0.39
CA LEU A 174 37.38 -5.77 0.48
C LEU A 174 37.04 -6.49 1.80
N GLN A 175 36.94 -5.74 2.91
CA GLN A 175 36.52 -6.29 4.21
C GLN A 175 35.00 -6.56 4.26
N ALA A 176 34.18 -5.74 3.61
CA ALA A 176 32.74 -5.96 3.53
C ALA A 176 32.39 -7.17 2.65
N SER A 177 33.12 -7.38 1.55
CA SER A 177 32.90 -8.49 0.60
C SER A 177 33.42 -9.85 1.06
N SER A 178 34.22 -9.91 2.14
CA SER A 178 34.75 -11.16 2.73
C SER A 178 33.95 -11.69 3.92
N SER A 179 32.84 -11.03 4.28
CA SER A 179 31.98 -11.48 5.37
C SER A 179 31.14 -12.72 4.97
N HIS A 180 31.53 -13.87 5.53
CA HIS A 180 30.93 -15.21 5.34
C HIS A 180 29.39 -15.24 5.53
N GLN A 181 28.82 -14.26 6.23
CA GLN A 181 27.37 -14.09 6.42
C GLN A 181 26.61 -13.69 5.13
N VAL A 182 27.23 -12.91 4.23
CA VAL A 182 26.63 -12.53 2.95
C VAL A 182 26.58 -13.76 2.05
N ALA A 183 27.68 -14.49 1.90
CA ALA A 183 27.72 -15.74 1.12
C ALA A 183 26.78 -16.86 1.67
N CYS A 184 26.58 -16.94 2.99
CA CYS A 184 25.62 -17.88 3.60
C CYS A 184 24.15 -17.48 3.42
N ARG A 185 23.82 -16.17 3.32
CA ARG A 185 22.47 -15.73 2.94
C ARG A 185 22.18 -16.02 1.47
N TRP A 186 23.19 -15.88 0.60
CA TRP A 186 23.10 -16.19 -0.83
C TRP A 186 22.78 -17.67 -1.13
N SER A 187 23.36 -18.62 -0.39
CA SER A 187 23.13 -20.05 -0.65
C SER A 187 21.75 -20.57 -0.19
N LYS A 188 21.05 -19.82 0.67
CA LYS A 188 19.77 -20.23 1.28
C LYS A 188 18.53 -20.01 0.39
N HIS A 189 18.53 -19.04 -0.53
CA HIS A 189 17.33 -18.66 -1.30
C HIS A 189 17.41 -18.87 -2.82
N PHE A 190 18.60 -18.78 -3.43
CA PHE A 190 18.73 -18.75 -4.90
C PHE A 190 19.65 -19.81 -5.48
N LYS A 191 19.96 -20.84 -4.69
CA LYS A 191 20.86 -21.93 -5.06
C LYS A 191 20.53 -22.49 -6.45
N HIS A 192 19.28 -22.83 -6.71
CA HIS A 192 18.88 -23.47 -7.98
C HIS A 192 18.87 -22.55 -9.21
N LEU A 193 18.66 -21.24 -9.06
CA LEU A 193 18.60 -20.28 -10.18
C LEU A 193 20.01 -19.80 -10.59
N ALA A 194 20.87 -19.55 -9.61
CA ALA A 194 22.27 -19.24 -9.85
C ALA A 194 23.07 -20.49 -10.30
N GLU A 195 22.73 -21.67 -9.78
CA GLU A 195 23.24 -22.97 -10.28
C GLU A 195 22.83 -23.20 -11.74
N GLY A 196 21.61 -22.81 -12.14
CA GLY A 196 21.13 -22.88 -13.53
C GLY A 196 21.87 -21.93 -14.49
N ALA A 197 22.02 -20.66 -14.12
CA ALA A 197 22.73 -19.68 -14.95
C ALA A 197 24.24 -19.96 -15.05
N ALA A 198 24.87 -20.41 -13.96
CA ALA A 198 26.30 -20.74 -13.94
C ALA A 198 26.59 -22.09 -14.63
N SER A 199 25.69 -23.08 -14.56
CA SER A 199 25.85 -24.37 -15.28
C SER A 199 25.75 -24.21 -16.80
N THR A 200 24.89 -23.30 -17.26
CA THR A 200 24.72 -22.89 -18.68
C THR A 200 25.90 -22.07 -19.21
N LEU A 201 26.83 -21.60 -18.36
CA LEU A 201 27.99 -20.81 -18.78
C LEU A 201 29.31 -21.59 -18.71
N LEU A 202 29.39 -22.63 -17.86
CA LEU A 202 30.59 -23.47 -17.72
C LEU A 202 30.58 -24.73 -18.61
N CYS A 203 29.42 -25.25 -19.01
CA CYS A 203 29.36 -26.35 -19.99
C CYS A 203 29.93 -25.91 -21.34
N GLY A 204 29.62 -24.69 -21.79
CA GLY A 204 30.09 -24.14 -23.06
C GLY A 204 31.62 -24.04 -23.25
N ARG A 205 32.41 -24.03 -22.16
CA ARG A 205 33.86 -23.81 -22.23
C ARG A 205 34.73 -24.95 -21.71
N LEU A 206 34.19 -25.86 -20.90
CA LEU A 206 34.95 -27.00 -20.33
C LEU A 206 34.58 -28.35 -20.96
N GLY A 207 33.37 -28.51 -21.51
CA GLY A 207 33.02 -29.65 -22.35
C GLY A 207 33.01 -29.16 -23.78
N GLY A 208 34.07 -29.41 -24.56
CA GLY A 208 34.21 -28.92 -25.92
C GLY A 208 32.89 -28.94 -26.68
N VAL A 209 32.27 -27.76 -26.86
CA VAL A 209 31.05 -27.61 -27.63
C VAL A 209 31.45 -27.84 -29.08
N GLY A 210 31.26 -29.07 -29.56
CA GLY A 210 31.67 -29.51 -30.88
C GLY A 210 30.82 -28.94 -32.03
N SER A 211 29.88 -28.03 -31.76
CA SER A 211 29.04 -27.39 -32.80
C SER A 211 28.65 -25.96 -32.43
N ILE A 212 28.58 -25.08 -33.43
CA ILE A 212 28.11 -23.69 -33.28
C ILE A 212 26.67 -23.63 -32.74
N ASP A 213 25.86 -24.64 -33.05
CA ASP A 213 24.45 -24.72 -32.67
C ASP A 213 24.23 -24.82 -31.16
N ALA A 214 25.05 -25.60 -30.45
CA ALA A 214 24.94 -25.74 -28.99
C ALA A 214 25.34 -24.46 -28.23
N PHE A 215 26.25 -23.64 -28.79
CA PHE A 215 26.58 -22.32 -28.23
C PHE A 215 25.43 -21.31 -28.44
N LEU A 216 24.79 -21.33 -29.61
CA LEU A 216 23.64 -20.48 -29.90
C LEU A 216 22.46 -20.79 -28.97
N GLU A 217 22.19 -22.07 -28.72
CA GLU A 217 21.14 -22.51 -27.79
C GLU A 217 21.43 -22.08 -26.33
N GLU A 218 22.70 -22.05 -25.92
CA GLU A 218 23.14 -21.57 -24.60
C GLU A 218 23.00 -20.04 -24.45
N SER A 219 23.27 -19.29 -25.53
CA SER A 219 23.14 -17.82 -25.58
C SER A 219 21.69 -17.36 -25.51
N GLU A 220 20.77 -18.04 -26.20
CA GLU A 220 19.32 -17.76 -26.13
C GLU A 220 18.75 -18.02 -24.73
N LYS A 221 19.14 -19.13 -24.09
CA LYS A 221 18.76 -19.44 -22.70
C LYS A 221 19.22 -18.37 -21.71
N SER A 222 20.41 -17.79 -21.93
CA SER A 222 20.95 -16.70 -21.11
C SER A 222 20.12 -15.40 -21.24
N LEU A 223 19.70 -15.04 -22.46
CA LEU A 223 18.85 -13.87 -22.70
C LEU A 223 17.45 -14.03 -22.10
N ALA A 224 16.84 -15.21 -22.25
CA ALA A 224 15.55 -15.51 -21.62
C ALA A 224 15.64 -15.46 -20.08
N THR A 225 16.73 -15.98 -19.50
CA THR A 225 16.98 -15.90 -18.05
C THR A 225 17.12 -14.45 -17.59
N SER A 226 17.85 -13.62 -18.34
CA SER A 226 17.98 -12.19 -18.07
C SER A 226 16.61 -11.48 -18.06
N ALA A 227 15.75 -11.76 -19.05
CA ALA A 227 14.40 -11.20 -19.11
C ALA A 227 13.54 -11.59 -17.89
N VAL A 228 13.57 -12.86 -17.47
CA VAL A 228 12.86 -13.32 -16.26
C VAL A 228 13.41 -12.65 -14.99
N MET A 229 14.72 -12.45 -14.91
CA MET A 229 15.33 -11.75 -13.78
C MET A 229 14.99 -10.25 -13.75
N PHE A 230 14.77 -9.59 -14.89
CA PHE A 230 14.23 -8.23 -14.92
C PHE A 230 12.80 -8.16 -14.38
N ILE A 231 11.95 -9.12 -14.73
CA ILE A 231 10.60 -9.27 -14.13
C ILE A 231 10.71 -9.45 -12.61
N GLY A 232 11.62 -10.33 -12.16
CA GLY A 232 11.92 -10.53 -10.75
C GLY A 232 12.45 -9.28 -10.05
N SER A 233 13.23 -8.46 -10.76
CA SER A 233 13.78 -7.20 -10.27
C SER A 233 12.67 -6.23 -9.88
N ILE A 234 11.70 -5.99 -10.78
CA ILE A 234 10.55 -5.12 -10.51
C ILE A 234 9.66 -5.72 -9.40
N LYS A 235 9.35 -7.01 -9.49
CA LYS A 235 8.51 -7.70 -8.49
C LYS A 235 9.11 -7.67 -7.08
N GLY A 236 10.44 -7.66 -6.97
CA GLY A 236 11.14 -7.52 -5.70
C GLY A 236 10.80 -6.23 -4.95
N LEU A 237 10.40 -5.17 -5.66
CA LEU A 237 10.01 -3.89 -5.06
C LEU A 237 8.57 -3.89 -4.49
N ASN A 238 7.84 -5.01 -4.54
CA ASN A 238 6.51 -5.10 -3.92
C ASN A 238 6.53 -5.04 -2.40
N LYS A 239 7.70 -5.28 -1.78
CA LYS A 239 7.89 -5.23 -0.33
C LYS A 239 9.25 -4.63 0.00
N HIS A 240 9.33 -3.86 1.08
CA HIS A 240 10.61 -3.31 1.58
C HIS A 240 11.66 -4.40 1.81
N SER A 241 11.26 -5.54 2.39
CA SER A 241 12.14 -6.65 2.73
C SER A 241 12.72 -7.40 1.53
N THR A 242 12.13 -7.26 0.33
CA THR A 242 12.60 -7.92 -0.90
C THR A 242 13.18 -6.93 -1.93
N ALA A 243 13.10 -5.63 -1.66
CA ALA A 243 13.43 -4.59 -2.64
C ALA A 243 14.91 -4.62 -3.04
N ARG A 244 15.80 -4.96 -2.10
CA ARG A 244 17.24 -5.08 -2.36
C ARG A 244 17.56 -6.27 -3.24
N GLU A 245 16.98 -7.42 -2.92
CA GLU A 245 17.07 -8.62 -3.75
C GLU A 245 16.58 -8.32 -5.17
N GLY A 246 15.49 -7.56 -5.30
CA GLY A 246 15.00 -7.04 -6.59
C GLY A 246 16.06 -6.23 -7.34
N ASN A 247 16.70 -5.25 -6.70
CA ASN A 247 17.77 -4.46 -7.32
C ASN A 247 18.95 -5.35 -7.77
N TYR A 248 19.37 -6.30 -6.94
CA TYR A 248 20.43 -7.25 -7.29
C TYR A 248 20.06 -8.15 -8.47
N MET A 249 18.81 -8.62 -8.55
CA MET A 249 18.33 -9.38 -9.72
C MET A 249 18.47 -8.59 -11.01
N GLY A 250 18.17 -7.28 -10.98
CA GLY A 250 18.35 -6.39 -12.13
C GLY A 250 19.82 -6.24 -12.53
N MET A 251 20.73 -6.12 -11.56
CA MET A 251 22.17 -6.06 -11.83
C MET A 251 22.68 -7.36 -12.48
N VAL A 252 22.28 -8.51 -11.95
CA VAL A 252 22.66 -9.82 -12.50
C VAL A 252 22.06 -10.03 -13.89
N ALA A 253 20.79 -9.68 -14.10
CA ALA A 253 20.14 -9.74 -15.41
C ALA A 253 20.91 -8.92 -16.45
N THR A 254 21.29 -7.69 -16.11
CA THR A 254 22.07 -6.80 -16.99
C THR A 254 23.44 -7.38 -17.30
N ALA A 255 24.13 -7.92 -16.29
CA ALA A 255 25.41 -8.57 -16.47
C ALA A 255 25.32 -9.80 -17.38
N LEU A 256 24.27 -10.62 -17.24
CA LEU A 256 24.01 -11.77 -18.10
C LEU A 256 23.76 -11.36 -19.56
N GLY A 257 22.98 -10.29 -19.78
CA GLY A 257 22.75 -9.74 -21.12
C GLY A 257 24.04 -9.27 -21.81
N ILE A 258 24.86 -8.51 -21.10
CA ILE A 258 26.19 -8.07 -21.57
C ILE A 258 27.08 -9.29 -21.85
N LEU A 259 27.13 -10.24 -20.91
CA LEU A 259 27.97 -11.43 -21.02
C LEU A 259 27.59 -12.29 -22.23
N SER A 260 26.29 -12.43 -22.52
CA SER A 260 25.80 -13.17 -23.69
C SER A 260 26.38 -12.59 -25.00
N VAL A 261 26.40 -11.27 -25.14
CA VAL A 261 27.00 -10.61 -26.32
C VAL A 261 28.52 -10.73 -26.33
N LEU A 262 29.18 -10.57 -25.18
CA LEU A 262 30.63 -10.72 -25.06
C LEU A 262 31.11 -12.09 -25.53
N LEU A 263 30.37 -13.15 -25.21
CA LEU A 263 30.76 -14.52 -25.58
C LEU A 263 30.44 -14.85 -27.04
N SER A 264 29.65 -14.02 -27.73
CA SER A 264 29.24 -14.30 -29.10
C SER A 264 30.44 -14.37 -30.07
N PRO A 265 30.48 -15.34 -31.00
CA PRO A 265 31.61 -15.54 -31.92
C PRO A 265 31.98 -14.30 -32.74
N GLY A 266 31.03 -13.40 -33.02
CA GLY A 266 31.24 -12.19 -33.79
C GLY A 266 31.88 -11.02 -33.02
N PHE A 267 32.09 -11.12 -31.71
CA PHE A 267 32.51 -10.00 -30.85
C PHE A 267 34.03 -9.87 -30.64
N HIS A 268 34.83 -10.84 -31.11
CA HIS A 268 36.27 -10.94 -30.85
C HIS A 268 37.09 -9.66 -31.14
N SER A 269 36.69 -8.85 -32.13
CA SER A 269 37.38 -7.60 -32.49
C SER A 269 36.89 -6.36 -31.72
N ALA A 270 35.86 -6.51 -30.89
CA ALA A 270 35.17 -5.41 -30.21
C ALA A 270 35.44 -5.35 -28.69
N HIS A 271 35.99 -6.41 -28.08
CA HIS A 271 36.21 -6.48 -26.62
C HIS A 271 36.94 -5.26 -26.03
N ILE A 272 38.10 -4.90 -26.59
CA ILE A 272 38.91 -3.79 -26.06
C ILE A 272 38.12 -2.47 -26.10
N ARG A 273 37.44 -2.22 -27.24
CA ARG A 273 36.61 -1.03 -27.43
C ARG A 273 35.46 -0.97 -26.43
N PHE A 274 34.78 -2.10 -26.22
CA PHE A 274 33.72 -2.22 -25.24
C PHE A 274 34.23 -1.96 -23.82
N PHE A 275 35.26 -2.68 -23.36
CA PHE A 275 35.73 -2.57 -21.98
C PHE A 275 36.26 -1.17 -21.65
N LEU A 276 37.02 -0.54 -22.56
CA LEU A 276 37.48 0.84 -22.34
C LEU A 276 36.31 1.82 -22.19
N THR A 277 35.30 1.69 -23.07
CA THR A 277 34.12 2.55 -23.05
C THR A 277 33.27 2.30 -21.81
N PHE A 278 33.00 1.03 -21.49
CA PHE A 278 32.19 0.61 -20.34
C PHE A 278 32.83 1.04 -19.02
N LEU A 279 34.16 0.88 -18.87
CA LEU A 279 34.87 1.30 -17.65
C LEU A 279 34.86 2.83 -17.48
N ALA A 280 35.11 3.58 -18.56
CA ALA A 280 35.07 5.03 -18.52
C ALA A 280 33.67 5.56 -18.17
N ALA A 281 32.66 5.05 -18.87
CA ALA A 281 31.25 5.39 -18.62
C ALA A 281 30.78 4.95 -17.23
N GLY A 282 31.15 3.74 -16.78
CA GLY A 282 30.83 3.23 -15.46
C GLY A 282 31.43 4.07 -14.35
N GLY A 283 32.68 4.56 -14.53
CA GLY A 283 33.30 5.51 -13.61
C GLY A 283 32.53 6.83 -13.51
N VAL A 284 32.06 7.37 -14.65
CA VAL A 284 31.20 8.57 -14.68
C VAL A 284 29.87 8.32 -13.98
N GLY A 285 29.17 7.22 -14.33
CA GLY A 285 27.89 6.85 -13.72
C GLY A 285 27.98 6.67 -12.21
N TYR A 286 28.99 5.94 -11.74
CA TYR A 286 29.26 5.76 -10.31
C TYR A 286 29.62 7.07 -9.62
N GLY A 287 30.42 7.93 -10.27
CA GLY A 287 30.77 9.25 -9.76
C GLY A 287 29.55 10.16 -9.57
N ILE A 288 28.64 10.20 -10.54
CA ILE A 288 27.37 10.92 -10.42
C ILE A 288 26.53 10.33 -9.29
N ALA A 289 26.36 9.01 -9.27
CA ALA A 289 25.58 8.29 -8.28
C ALA A 289 26.09 8.46 -6.85
N SER A 290 27.40 8.62 -6.65
CA SER A 290 28.00 8.76 -5.31
C SER A 290 27.90 10.19 -4.76
N ASN A 291 27.79 11.19 -5.64
CA ASN A 291 27.83 12.60 -5.25
C ASN A 291 26.46 13.30 -5.25
N VAL A 292 25.46 12.71 -5.90
CA VAL A 292 24.09 13.27 -5.90
C VAL A 292 23.48 13.21 -4.50
N LYS A 293 22.72 14.25 -4.16
CA LYS A 293 21.94 14.33 -2.91
C LYS A 293 20.53 13.78 -3.13
N MET A 294 19.89 13.28 -2.08
CA MET A 294 18.58 12.64 -2.23
C MET A 294 17.47 13.64 -2.60
N GLU A 295 17.60 14.92 -2.22
CA GLU A 295 16.67 15.96 -2.68
C GLU A 295 16.79 16.28 -4.18
N ASP A 296 17.92 15.94 -4.80
CA ASP A 296 18.21 16.18 -6.20
C ASP A 296 17.84 14.97 -7.10
N MET A 297 17.22 13.96 -6.51
CA MET A 297 16.87 12.72 -7.18
C MET A 297 15.88 12.89 -8.36
N PRO A 298 14.84 13.75 -8.28
CA PRO A 298 13.92 13.94 -9.41
C PRO A 298 14.62 14.36 -10.70
N GLN A 299 15.51 15.37 -10.64
CA GLN A 299 16.22 15.85 -11.82
C GLN A 299 17.28 14.87 -12.31
N LEU A 300 17.90 14.10 -11.42
CA LEU A 300 18.87 13.08 -11.83
C LEU A 300 18.19 11.97 -12.62
N VAL A 301 17.05 11.48 -12.13
CA VAL A 301 16.24 10.47 -12.83
C VAL A 301 15.81 10.96 -14.21
N ALA A 302 15.31 12.20 -14.29
CA ALA A 302 14.98 12.82 -15.57
C ALA A 302 16.21 12.90 -16.49
N ALA A 303 17.37 13.33 -15.99
CA ALA A 303 18.61 13.39 -16.76
C ALA A 303 19.04 12.02 -17.28
N PHE A 304 18.91 10.97 -16.48
CA PHE A 304 19.24 9.60 -16.86
C PHE A 304 18.33 9.05 -17.97
N HIS A 305 17.02 9.35 -17.96
CA HIS A 305 16.15 9.03 -19.10
C HIS A 305 16.61 9.68 -20.41
N SER A 306 17.23 10.86 -20.33
CA SER A 306 17.78 11.52 -21.52
C SER A 306 18.92 10.71 -22.15
N PHE A 307 19.77 10.08 -21.32
CA PHE A 307 20.85 9.22 -21.80
C PHE A 307 20.33 7.97 -22.51
N VAL A 308 19.20 7.40 -22.04
CA VAL A 308 18.52 6.28 -22.70
C VAL A 308 18.01 6.68 -24.07
N GLY A 309 17.26 7.80 -24.15
CA GLY A 309 16.73 8.30 -25.42
C GLY A 309 17.85 8.59 -26.44
N LEU A 310 18.93 9.23 -25.99
CA LEU A 310 20.07 9.53 -26.84
C LEU A 310 20.87 8.28 -27.23
N ALA A 311 21.00 7.29 -26.33
CA ALA A 311 21.59 6.00 -26.66
C ALA A 311 20.79 5.25 -27.73
N ALA A 312 19.45 5.28 -27.66
CA ALA A 312 18.58 4.71 -28.69
C ALA A 312 18.76 5.40 -30.05
N VAL A 313 18.86 6.74 -30.07
CA VAL A 313 19.16 7.52 -31.30
C VAL A 313 20.48 7.08 -31.91
N PHE A 314 21.55 6.99 -31.11
CA PHE A 314 22.86 6.55 -31.60
C PHE A 314 22.86 5.09 -32.03
N ALA A 315 22.16 4.19 -31.32
CA ALA A 315 22.00 2.80 -31.75
C ALA A 315 21.26 2.71 -33.10
N GLY A 316 20.30 3.60 -33.35
CA GLY A 316 19.60 3.73 -34.62
C GLY A 316 20.47 4.21 -35.77
N PHE A 317 21.25 5.27 -35.56
CA PHE A 317 22.20 5.76 -36.57
C PHE A 317 23.35 4.77 -36.83
N ALA A 318 23.76 4.01 -35.82
CA ALA A 318 24.70 2.89 -36.00
C ALA A 318 24.10 1.80 -36.89
N SER A 319 22.82 1.47 -36.69
CA SER A 319 22.11 0.44 -37.46
C SER A 319 21.94 0.89 -38.91
N TYR A 320 21.58 2.16 -39.10
CA TYR A 320 21.49 2.79 -40.42
C TYR A 320 22.81 2.77 -41.18
N SER A 321 23.92 3.02 -40.49
CA SER A 321 25.25 3.06 -41.08
C SER A 321 25.85 1.67 -41.35
N ASN A 322 25.11 0.59 -41.07
CA ASN A 322 25.56 -0.78 -41.29
C ASN A 322 25.37 -1.21 -42.75
N VAL A 323 26.41 -1.02 -43.55
CA VAL A 323 26.45 -1.39 -44.99
C VAL A 323 26.36 -2.91 -45.24
N ALA A 324 26.57 -3.75 -44.21
CA ALA A 324 26.54 -5.21 -44.36
C ALA A 324 25.13 -5.81 -44.38
N ASN A 325 24.10 -5.08 -43.91
CA ASN A 325 22.72 -5.54 -43.89
C ASN A 325 21.89 -4.71 -44.90
N PRO A 326 21.30 -5.33 -45.94
CA PRO A 326 20.41 -4.62 -46.84
C PRO A 326 19.22 -4.05 -46.05
N TYR A 327 18.98 -2.74 -46.18
CA TYR A 327 17.82 -2.11 -45.56
C TYR A 327 16.54 -2.57 -46.28
N THR A 328 15.62 -3.17 -45.53
CA THR A 328 14.23 -3.40 -45.97
C THR A 328 13.37 -2.19 -45.58
N VAL A 329 12.20 -2.04 -46.21
CA VAL A 329 11.23 -0.99 -45.84
C VAL A 329 10.83 -1.12 -44.36
N MET A 330 10.67 -2.34 -43.86
CA MET A 330 10.37 -2.59 -42.45
C MET A 330 11.52 -2.12 -41.55
N LYS A 331 12.77 -2.45 -41.87
CA LYS A 331 13.92 -2.01 -41.08
C LYS A 331 14.12 -0.50 -41.10
N ALA A 332 13.82 0.13 -42.23
CA ALA A 332 13.76 1.59 -42.36
C ALA A 332 12.71 2.18 -41.41
N LEU A 333 11.50 1.61 -41.37
CA LEU A 333 10.42 2.05 -40.50
C LEU A 333 10.78 1.91 -39.02
N GLU A 334 11.27 0.75 -38.59
CA GLU A 334 11.73 0.51 -37.21
C GLU A 334 12.81 1.50 -36.78
N THR A 335 13.79 1.76 -37.67
CA THR A 335 14.86 2.72 -37.41
C THR A 335 14.32 4.13 -37.24
N ALA A 336 13.40 4.56 -38.11
CA ALA A 336 12.79 5.89 -38.05
C ALA A 336 11.97 6.07 -36.76
N ILE A 337 11.18 5.06 -36.36
CA ILE A 337 10.38 5.08 -35.13
C ILE A 337 11.29 5.09 -33.89
N GLY A 338 12.30 4.22 -33.84
CA GLY A 338 13.22 4.14 -32.69
C GLY A 338 13.98 5.44 -32.46
N ILE A 339 14.48 6.08 -33.54
CA ILE A 339 15.16 7.38 -33.46
C ILE A 339 14.18 8.50 -33.07
N ALA A 340 12.96 8.47 -33.60
CA ALA A 340 11.92 9.45 -33.25
C ALA A 340 11.58 9.44 -31.75
N ILE A 341 11.24 8.27 -31.20
CA ILE A 341 10.92 8.10 -29.78
C ILE A 341 12.14 8.43 -28.92
N GLY A 342 13.33 7.97 -29.31
CA GLY A 342 14.58 8.27 -28.60
C GLY A 342 14.89 9.77 -28.56
N SER A 343 14.69 10.49 -29.67
CA SER A 343 14.94 11.93 -29.75
C SER A 343 13.95 12.73 -28.90
N LEU A 344 12.65 12.40 -28.98
CA LEU A 344 11.61 13.00 -28.16
C LEU A 344 11.90 12.80 -26.67
N THR A 345 12.29 11.58 -26.28
CA THR A 345 12.64 11.23 -24.90
C THR A 345 13.86 12.01 -24.44
N PHE A 346 14.91 12.08 -25.26
CA PHE A 346 16.13 12.83 -24.95
C PHE A 346 15.82 14.29 -24.64
N THR A 347 15.20 15.01 -25.57
CA THR A 347 14.95 16.44 -25.40
C THR A 347 13.90 16.74 -24.34
N GLY A 348 12.85 15.91 -24.23
CA GLY A 348 11.81 16.07 -23.21
C GLY A 348 12.40 15.91 -21.79
N SER A 349 13.24 14.90 -21.60
CA SER A 349 13.94 14.64 -20.34
C SER A 349 14.95 15.72 -19.98
N VAL A 350 15.66 16.31 -20.95
CA VAL A 350 16.54 17.46 -20.70
C VAL A 350 15.75 18.66 -20.20
N VAL A 351 14.59 18.95 -20.81
CA VAL A 351 13.72 20.06 -20.36
C VAL A 351 13.13 19.77 -18.98
N ALA A 352 12.69 18.54 -18.72
CA ALA A 352 12.17 18.13 -17.41
C ALA A 352 13.23 18.28 -16.31
N ALA A 353 14.45 17.77 -16.56
CA ALA A 353 15.58 17.93 -15.65
C ALA A 353 15.92 19.40 -15.42
N GLY A 354 15.94 20.22 -16.48
CA GLY A 354 16.17 21.66 -16.38
C GLY A 354 15.12 22.39 -15.55
N LYS A 355 13.85 21.99 -15.63
CA LYS A 355 12.77 22.55 -14.79
C LYS A 355 12.87 22.13 -13.33
N LEU A 356 13.15 20.86 -13.08
CA LEU A 356 13.30 20.33 -11.72
C LEU A 356 14.52 20.91 -11.01
N HIS A 357 15.59 21.16 -11.77
CA HIS A 357 16.81 21.84 -11.31
C HIS A 357 16.70 23.38 -11.34
N GLU A 358 15.54 23.92 -11.69
CA GLU A 358 15.24 25.36 -11.72
C GLU A 358 16.14 26.20 -12.66
N LEU A 359 16.85 25.56 -13.60
CA LEU A 359 17.52 26.23 -14.72
C LEU A 359 16.49 26.78 -15.72
N ILE A 360 15.37 26.08 -15.86
CA ILE A 360 14.19 26.52 -16.61
C ILE A 360 13.10 26.87 -15.58
N PRO A 361 12.38 27.99 -15.73
CA PRO A 361 11.29 28.33 -14.82
C PRO A 361 10.26 27.20 -14.71
N GLY A 362 9.85 26.88 -13.48
CA GLY A 362 8.82 25.86 -13.22
C GLY A 362 7.41 26.24 -13.67
N LYS A 363 7.15 27.49 -14.04
CA LYS A 363 5.86 27.91 -14.61
C LYS A 363 5.69 27.37 -16.04
N PRO A 364 4.45 27.01 -16.47
CA PRO A 364 4.15 26.69 -17.86
C PRO A 364 4.70 27.74 -18.84
N ILE A 365 5.44 27.30 -19.87
CA ILE A 365 5.91 28.14 -20.97
C ILE A 365 5.19 27.68 -22.23
N ILE A 366 4.27 28.49 -22.74
CA ILE A 366 3.42 28.15 -23.88
C ILE A 366 3.89 28.93 -25.10
N LEU A 367 4.22 28.21 -26.17
CA LEU A 367 4.56 28.80 -27.47
C LEU A 367 3.29 29.27 -28.21
N PRO A 368 3.31 30.44 -28.87
CA PRO A 368 2.20 30.90 -29.70
C PRO A 368 1.84 29.86 -30.77
N GLN A 369 0.54 29.58 -30.94
CA GLN A 369 0.02 28.62 -31.93
C GLN A 369 0.64 27.21 -31.84
N ARG A 370 1.02 26.75 -30.64
CA ARG A 370 1.67 25.44 -30.42
C ARG A 370 0.98 24.26 -31.11
N TRP A 371 -0.35 24.25 -31.21
CA TRP A 371 -1.10 23.14 -31.83
C TRP A 371 -0.86 23.07 -33.33
N LEU A 372 -0.79 24.22 -33.98
CA LEU A 372 -0.43 24.31 -35.39
C LEU A 372 1.03 23.90 -35.59
N LEU A 373 1.94 24.37 -34.72
CA LEU A 373 3.36 24.00 -34.79
C LEU A 373 3.59 22.49 -34.57
N ASN A 374 2.94 21.91 -33.57
CA ASN A 374 3.01 20.48 -33.27
C ASN A 374 2.37 19.65 -34.40
N GLY A 375 1.21 20.08 -34.91
CA GLY A 375 0.55 19.44 -36.04
C GLY A 375 1.40 19.50 -37.31
N ALA A 376 2.01 20.65 -37.60
CA ALA A 376 2.93 20.81 -38.72
C ALA A 376 4.21 19.97 -38.56
N ALA A 377 4.75 19.87 -37.34
CA ALA A 377 5.88 19.01 -37.03
C ALA A 377 5.55 17.52 -37.24
N VAL A 378 4.39 17.05 -36.75
CA VAL A 378 3.93 15.66 -36.97
C VAL A 378 3.69 15.39 -38.46
N GLY A 379 3.01 16.29 -39.17
CA GLY A 379 2.79 16.17 -40.61
C GLY A 379 4.09 16.18 -41.41
N GLY A 380 5.02 17.09 -41.08
CA GLY A 380 6.36 17.15 -41.65
C GLY A 380 7.16 15.87 -41.39
N SER A 381 7.08 15.33 -40.18
CA SER A 381 7.71 14.05 -39.83
C SER A 381 7.15 12.88 -40.65
N ALA A 382 5.83 12.82 -40.83
CA ALA A 382 5.18 11.79 -41.65
C ALA A 382 5.67 11.87 -43.11
N VAL A 383 5.78 13.07 -43.67
CA VAL A 383 6.33 13.29 -45.03
C VAL A 383 7.80 12.87 -45.11
N LEU A 384 8.65 13.31 -44.17
CA LEU A 384 10.06 12.93 -44.16
C LEU A 384 10.26 11.42 -44.00
N THR A 385 9.42 10.78 -43.18
CA THR A 385 9.44 9.32 -43.01
C THR A 385 9.00 8.62 -44.29
N ALA A 386 7.90 9.04 -44.93
CA ALA A 386 7.46 8.46 -46.20
C ALA A 386 8.52 8.62 -47.31
N LEU A 387 9.17 9.78 -47.37
CA LEU A 387 10.30 10.01 -48.27
C LEU A 387 11.49 9.11 -47.94
N PHE A 388 11.80 8.93 -46.66
CA PHE A 388 12.87 8.05 -46.20
C PHE A 388 12.64 6.59 -46.58
N LEU A 389 11.41 6.08 -46.42
CA LEU A 389 11.02 4.69 -46.71
C LEU A 389 11.12 4.29 -48.19
N ASN A 390 11.35 5.25 -49.10
CA ASN A 390 11.53 4.94 -50.51
C ASN A 390 12.85 4.16 -50.76
N PRO A 391 12.82 3.05 -51.52
CA PRO A 391 14.01 2.29 -51.91
C PRO A 391 15.15 3.08 -52.54
N ALA A 392 14.83 4.17 -53.25
CA ALA A 392 15.83 5.05 -53.83
C ALA A 392 16.59 5.89 -52.79
N THR A 393 16.04 6.05 -51.58
CA THR A 393 16.55 7.01 -50.58
C THR A 393 17.13 6.36 -49.33
N TYR A 394 16.56 5.28 -48.80
CA TYR A 394 17.01 4.72 -47.50
C TYR A 394 18.44 4.16 -47.51
N ALA A 395 19.04 3.92 -48.68
CA ALA A 395 20.43 3.47 -48.81
C ALA A 395 21.37 4.59 -49.32
N SER A 396 20.96 5.86 -49.19
CA SER A 396 21.66 7.00 -49.78
C SER A 396 22.09 8.04 -48.73
N HIS A 397 22.99 8.94 -49.13
CA HIS A 397 23.32 10.14 -48.33
C HIS A 397 22.10 11.04 -48.11
N ALA A 398 21.14 11.04 -49.05
CA ALA A 398 19.87 11.75 -48.90
C ALA A 398 19.00 11.12 -47.80
N GLY A 399 19.01 9.79 -47.65
CA GLY A 399 18.33 9.09 -46.55
C GLY A 399 18.86 9.50 -45.18
N ALA A 400 20.18 9.66 -45.03
CA ALA A 400 20.80 10.12 -43.79
C ALA A 400 20.33 11.54 -43.42
N ALA A 401 20.24 12.43 -44.42
CA ALA A 401 19.76 13.80 -44.23
C ALA A 401 18.27 13.84 -43.84
N LEU A 402 17.42 13.02 -44.47
CA LEU A 402 16.01 12.87 -44.10
C LEU A 402 15.84 12.37 -42.66
N LEU A 403 16.64 11.38 -42.27
CA LEU A 403 16.60 10.82 -40.92
C LEU A 403 17.08 11.83 -39.86
N LEU A 404 18.14 12.58 -40.14
CA LEU A 404 18.61 13.67 -39.26
C LEU A 404 17.58 14.80 -39.14
N ALA A 405 16.97 15.21 -40.25
CA ALA A 405 15.90 16.22 -40.24
C ALA A 405 14.69 15.74 -39.42
N ASN A 406 14.30 14.48 -39.60
CA ASN A 406 13.22 13.87 -38.82
C ASN A 406 13.57 13.80 -37.32
N THR A 407 14.81 13.47 -36.99
CA THR A 407 15.32 13.49 -35.60
C THR A 407 15.18 14.88 -34.99
N ALA A 408 15.56 15.94 -35.72
CA ALA A 408 15.43 17.31 -35.23
C ALA A 408 13.97 17.72 -34.98
N ILE A 409 13.03 17.28 -35.83
CA ILE A 409 11.59 17.51 -35.63
C ILE A 409 11.10 16.81 -34.36
N TRP A 410 11.47 15.55 -34.13
CA TRP A 410 11.07 14.83 -32.92
C TRP A 410 11.71 15.40 -31.65
N GLY A 411 12.95 15.88 -31.72
CA GLY A 411 13.57 16.64 -30.64
C GLY A 411 12.84 17.96 -30.35
N PHE A 412 12.41 18.68 -31.39
CA PHE A 412 11.57 19.87 -31.22
C PHE A 412 10.22 19.53 -30.56
N LEU A 413 9.58 18.44 -30.98
CA LEU A 413 8.34 17.95 -30.36
C LEU A 413 8.54 17.58 -28.89
N GLY A 414 9.65 16.93 -28.53
CA GLY A 414 9.97 16.62 -27.13
C GLY A 414 10.14 17.86 -26.25
N VAL A 415 10.79 18.91 -26.76
CA VAL A 415 10.86 20.21 -26.07
C VAL A 415 9.47 20.82 -25.90
N ASN A 416 8.68 20.88 -26.98
CA ASN A 416 7.33 21.46 -26.98
C ASN A 416 6.32 20.68 -26.14
N MET A 417 6.55 19.38 -25.93
CA MET A 417 5.70 18.55 -25.07
C MET A 417 5.87 18.91 -23.60
N VAL A 418 7.11 19.17 -23.13
CA VAL A 418 7.42 19.36 -21.70
C VAL A 418 7.41 20.84 -21.28
N LEU A 419 7.74 21.77 -22.18
CA LEU A 419 7.69 23.22 -21.92
C LEU A 419 6.36 23.77 -21.37
N PRO A 420 5.17 23.37 -21.86
CA PRO A 420 3.91 23.88 -21.34
C PRO A 420 3.49 23.23 -20.02
N ILE A 421 4.17 22.17 -19.58
CA ILE A 421 3.79 21.47 -18.35
C ILE A 421 4.38 22.20 -17.14
N GLY A 422 3.60 22.36 -16.08
CA GLY A 422 4.03 23.08 -14.89
C GLY A 422 4.88 22.23 -13.93
N GLY A 423 5.61 22.90 -13.04
CA GLY A 423 6.55 22.31 -12.08
C GLY A 423 5.99 21.22 -11.16
N ALA A 424 4.74 21.30 -10.68
CA ALA A 424 4.17 20.23 -9.84
C ALA A 424 3.54 19.10 -10.64
N ASP A 425 3.34 19.29 -11.94
CA ASP A 425 2.97 18.20 -12.84
C ASP A 425 4.21 17.44 -13.36
N MET A 426 5.42 18.00 -13.17
CA MET A 426 6.68 17.35 -13.54
C MET A 426 6.83 15.90 -13.04
N PRO A 427 6.40 15.51 -11.83
CA PRO A 427 6.45 14.12 -11.39
C PRO A 427 5.77 13.16 -12.40
N VAL A 428 4.58 13.53 -12.89
CA VAL A 428 3.82 12.74 -13.88
C VAL A 428 4.61 12.69 -15.20
N VAL A 429 5.18 13.81 -15.63
CA VAL A 429 5.98 13.90 -16.85
C VAL A 429 7.25 13.04 -16.77
N VAL A 430 7.93 13.01 -15.63
CA VAL A 430 9.12 12.18 -15.44
C VAL A 430 8.76 10.70 -15.55
N SER A 431 7.62 10.29 -14.99
CA SER A 431 7.11 8.92 -15.13
C SER A 431 6.69 8.59 -16.58
N LEU A 432 6.09 9.54 -17.29
CA LEU A 432 5.73 9.37 -18.70
C LEU A 432 6.98 9.26 -19.59
N LEU A 433 8.01 10.05 -19.33
CA LEU A 433 9.30 9.97 -20.02
C LEU A 433 10.04 8.67 -19.71
N ASN A 434 9.83 8.07 -18.52
CA ASN A 434 10.27 6.70 -18.22
C ASN A 434 9.53 5.67 -19.10
N ALA A 435 8.22 5.87 -19.35
CA ALA A 435 7.51 5.01 -20.29
C ALA A 435 8.09 5.11 -21.71
N PHE A 436 8.41 6.33 -22.16
CA PHE A 436 9.02 6.56 -23.47
C PHE A 436 10.45 6.03 -23.58
N SER A 437 11.23 6.02 -22.50
CA SER A 437 12.54 5.37 -22.47
C SER A 437 12.41 3.84 -22.67
N GLY A 438 11.37 3.24 -22.09
CA GLY A 438 10.99 1.84 -22.34
C GLY A 438 10.59 1.58 -23.80
N LEU A 439 9.74 2.43 -24.38
CA LEU A 439 9.35 2.33 -25.79
C LEU A 439 10.55 2.49 -26.73
N ALA A 440 11.47 3.42 -26.44
CA ALA A 440 12.70 3.58 -27.20
C ALA A 440 13.60 2.33 -27.11
N THR A 441 13.69 1.73 -25.93
CA THR A 441 14.43 0.47 -25.70
C THR A 441 13.81 -0.68 -26.50
N SER A 442 12.48 -0.79 -26.49
CA SER A 442 11.79 -1.82 -27.27
C SER A 442 11.91 -1.60 -28.78
N ALA A 443 11.82 -0.36 -29.25
CA ALA A 443 12.01 -0.03 -30.66
C ALA A 443 13.44 -0.36 -31.12
N ALA A 444 14.43 -0.18 -30.26
CA ALA A 444 15.80 -0.63 -30.48
C ALA A 444 15.96 -2.16 -30.45
N GLY A 445 14.98 -2.89 -29.90
CA GLY A 445 14.89 -4.35 -29.95
C GLY A 445 14.23 -4.90 -31.21
N PHE A 446 13.24 -4.21 -31.79
CA PHE A 446 12.69 -4.54 -33.12
C PHE A 446 13.69 -4.24 -34.23
N MET A 447 14.19 -3.00 -34.28
CA MET A 447 15.48 -2.72 -34.92
C MET A 447 16.51 -3.67 -34.29
N LEU A 448 17.62 -4.12 -34.88
CA LEU A 448 18.50 -5.14 -34.23
C LEU A 448 17.92 -6.55 -33.95
N SER A 449 16.60 -6.76 -33.91
CA SER A 449 15.96 -8.08 -33.74
C SER A 449 16.46 -8.82 -32.49
N ASN A 450 16.31 -8.17 -31.32
CA ASN A 450 16.80 -8.64 -30.04
C ASN A 450 15.65 -8.76 -29.01
N ASP A 451 15.40 -9.98 -28.56
CA ASP A 451 14.31 -10.29 -27.61
C ASP A 451 14.50 -9.62 -26.26
N LEU A 452 15.72 -9.57 -25.74
CA LEU A 452 15.98 -8.99 -24.43
C LEU A 452 15.65 -7.49 -24.40
N LEU A 453 16.06 -6.74 -25.43
CA LEU A 453 15.72 -5.32 -25.59
C LEU A 453 14.21 -5.10 -25.71
N THR A 454 13.53 -5.95 -26.50
CA THR A 454 12.08 -5.89 -26.70
C THR A 454 11.32 -6.14 -25.41
N ILE A 455 11.63 -7.24 -24.70
CA ILE A 455 10.97 -7.63 -23.45
C ILE A 455 11.22 -6.60 -22.34
N SER A 456 12.48 -6.21 -22.13
CA SER A 456 12.83 -5.24 -21.09
C SER A 456 12.24 -3.85 -21.36
N GLY A 457 12.29 -3.38 -22.61
CA GLY A 457 11.69 -2.11 -23.01
C GLY A 457 10.18 -2.07 -22.81
N ALA A 458 9.47 -3.12 -23.21
CA ALA A 458 8.03 -3.26 -23.01
C ALA A 458 7.64 -3.28 -21.52
N LEU A 459 8.44 -3.95 -20.69
CA LEU A 459 8.25 -4.01 -19.23
C LEU A 459 8.35 -2.61 -18.59
N ILE A 460 9.38 -1.84 -18.99
CA ILE A 460 9.59 -0.46 -18.54
C ILE A 460 8.49 0.47 -19.04
N ALA A 461 8.10 0.34 -20.31
CA ALA A 461 7.06 1.15 -20.94
C ALA A 461 5.72 1.00 -20.20
N SER A 462 5.33 -0.24 -19.89
CA SER A 462 4.13 -0.51 -19.09
C SER A 462 4.25 0.03 -17.68
N SER A 463 5.41 -0.12 -17.03
CA SER A 463 5.65 0.40 -15.68
C SER A 463 5.49 1.91 -15.60
N GLY A 464 6.11 2.64 -16.53
CA GLY A 464 6.02 4.10 -16.58
C GLY A 464 4.60 4.57 -16.86
N THR A 465 3.88 3.89 -17.75
CA THR A 465 2.49 4.25 -18.10
C THR A 465 1.55 4.09 -16.91
N LEU A 466 1.61 2.95 -16.21
CA LEU A 466 0.77 2.69 -15.04
C LEU A 466 1.07 3.66 -13.89
N LEU A 467 2.35 3.90 -13.60
CA LEU A 467 2.75 4.83 -12.55
C LEU A 467 2.27 6.25 -12.86
N SER A 468 2.33 6.65 -14.13
CA SER A 468 1.82 7.96 -14.55
C SER A 468 0.30 8.08 -14.33
N ASP A 469 -0.48 7.01 -14.55
CA ASP A 469 -1.92 6.98 -14.25
C ASP A 469 -2.21 7.08 -12.74
N ILE A 470 -1.48 6.32 -11.91
CA ILE A 470 -1.60 6.38 -10.44
C ILE A 470 -1.37 7.81 -9.95
N MET A 471 -0.33 8.47 -10.47
CA MET A 471 -0.01 9.84 -10.10
C MET A 471 -1.06 10.85 -10.59
N CYS A 472 -1.59 10.67 -11.79
CA CYS A 472 -2.69 11.46 -12.34
C CYS A 472 -3.93 11.40 -11.46
N ARG A 473 -4.31 10.21 -10.97
CA ARG A 473 -5.41 10.03 -10.01
C ARG A 473 -5.13 10.72 -8.67
N GLY A 474 -3.89 10.65 -8.20
CA GLY A 474 -3.46 11.31 -6.95
C GLY A 474 -3.54 12.85 -6.97
N ILE A 475 -3.58 13.48 -8.15
CA ILE A 475 -3.83 14.93 -8.31
C ILE A 475 -5.21 15.25 -8.92
N ASN A 476 -6.09 14.24 -9.06
CA ASN A 476 -7.38 14.33 -9.77
C ASN A 476 -7.30 15.00 -11.15
N ARG A 477 -6.32 14.61 -11.97
CA ARG A 477 -6.18 15.11 -13.36
C ARG A 477 -5.98 13.96 -14.33
N SER A 478 -6.61 14.06 -15.49
CA SER A 478 -6.34 13.13 -16.59
C SER A 478 -4.94 13.37 -17.17
N MET A 479 -4.32 12.30 -17.69
CA MET A 479 -3.05 12.37 -18.43
C MET A 479 -3.08 13.43 -19.54
N TYR A 480 -4.22 13.51 -20.23
CA TYR A 480 -4.48 14.47 -21.28
C TYR A 480 -4.36 15.92 -20.75
N ASN A 481 -5.04 16.25 -19.65
CA ASN A 481 -5.00 17.59 -19.06
C ASN A 481 -3.61 17.99 -18.55
N VAL A 482 -2.79 17.01 -18.15
CA VAL A 482 -1.38 17.24 -17.79
C VAL A 482 -0.54 17.56 -19.01
N LEU A 483 -0.65 16.76 -20.09
CA LEU A 483 0.11 16.95 -21.33
C LEU A 483 -0.31 18.21 -22.10
N LEU A 484 -1.58 18.60 -22.03
CA LEU A 484 -2.05 19.87 -22.59
C LEU A 484 -1.53 21.09 -21.80
N GLY A 485 -0.97 20.93 -20.60
CA GLY A 485 -0.34 22.02 -19.84
C GLY A 485 -1.33 23.10 -19.38
N GLY A 486 -2.33 22.73 -18.58
CA GLY A 486 -3.31 23.67 -18.04
C GLY A 486 -3.69 23.44 -16.58
N PHE A 487 -3.24 24.33 -15.70
CA PHE A 487 -4.15 24.97 -14.75
C PHE A 487 -4.77 26.15 -15.50
N GLY A 488 -6.05 26.09 -15.86
CA GLY A 488 -6.80 27.24 -16.38
C GLY A 488 -6.43 27.77 -17.77
N THR A 489 -6.16 26.91 -18.76
CA THR A 489 -5.97 27.35 -20.17
C THR A 489 -7.21 27.20 -21.06
N ASP A 490 -8.40 27.13 -20.47
CA ASP A 490 -9.59 27.61 -21.17
C ASP A 490 -9.54 29.14 -21.18
N ALA A 491 -9.39 29.67 -22.39
CA ALA A 491 -9.38 31.10 -22.65
C ALA A 491 -10.74 31.70 -22.23
N GLY A 492 -10.76 32.48 -21.15
CA GLY A 492 -11.89 33.36 -20.84
C GLY A 492 -12.45 33.25 -19.43
N SER A 493 -11.63 33.21 -18.38
CA SER A 493 -12.09 33.64 -17.05
C SER A 493 -10.98 34.38 -16.31
N SER A 494 -10.67 35.58 -16.78
CA SER A 494 -10.06 36.59 -15.93
C SER A 494 -10.99 36.90 -14.76
N SER A 495 -10.41 36.88 -13.55
CA SER A 495 -10.95 37.36 -12.28
C SER A 495 -12.26 36.74 -11.77
N ALA A 496 -12.13 35.82 -10.81
CA ALA A 496 -13.02 35.77 -9.65
C ALA A 496 -12.20 35.62 -8.36
N ALA A 497 -11.25 36.55 -8.17
CA ALA A 497 -10.86 36.93 -6.82
C ALA A 497 -12.00 37.74 -6.19
N ALA A 498 -13.12 37.09 -5.84
CA ALA A 498 -14.20 37.61 -4.97
C ALA A 498 -15.45 36.70 -5.02
N ALA A 499 -15.55 35.67 -4.16
CA ALA A 499 -16.86 35.11 -3.73
C ALA A 499 -16.78 34.15 -2.52
N ALA A 500 -15.83 34.32 -1.59
CA ALA A 500 -15.88 33.66 -0.28
C ALA A 500 -15.83 34.73 0.83
N THR A 501 -16.90 35.50 0.92
CA THR A 501 -17.18 36.42 2.03
C THR A 501 -18.00 35.67 3.07
N GLY A 502 -17.29 34.98 3.96
CA GLY A 502 -17.84 34.35 5.16
C GLY A 502 -16.76 33.64 5.95
N GLY A 503 -15.99 34.37 6.78
CA GLY A 503 -15.03 33.78 7.74
C GLY A 503 -13.58 34.27 7.68
N ARG A 504 -13.24 35.24 6.82
CA ARG A 504 -11.85 35.65 6.50
C ARG A 504 -11.12 36.52 7.53
N GLU A 505 -11.53 36.56 8.81
CA GLU A 505 -10.97 37.52 9.78
C GLU A 505 -10.17 36.94 10.95
N ASN A 506 -10.14 35.62 11.16
CA ASN A 506 -9.45 35.04 12.34
C ASN A 506 -8.38 34.00 11.97
N VAL A 507 -7.18 34.47 11.61
CA VAL A 507 -5.98 33.61 11.58
C VAL A 507 -5.37 33.59 12.97
N SER A 508 -5.33 32.41 13.61
CA SER A 508 -4.72 32.26 14.92
C SER A 508 -3.24 31.89 14.80
N GLU A 509 -2.34 32.70 15.34
CA GLU A 509 -0.89 32.45 15.32
C GLU A 509 -0.43 31.81 16.64
N VAL A 510 0.57 30.93 16.58
CA VAL A 510 1.22 30.32 17.75
C VAL A 510 2.72 30.52 17.67
N SER A 511 3.37 30.81 18.81
CA SER A 511 4.83 30.86 18.91
C SER A 511 5.42 29.46 19.06
N ALA A 512 6.73 29.30 18.81
CA ALA A 512 7.42 28.02 19.01
C ALA A 512 7.24 27.48 20.43
N VAL A 513 7.32 28.34 21.45
CA VAL A 513 7.11 27.98 22.86
C VAL A 513 5.68 27.50 23.11
N GLY A 514 4.68 28.23 22.59
CA GLY A 514 3.28 27.83 22.71
C GLY A 514 2.98 26.50 22.03
N PHE A 515 3.62 26.26 20.88
CA PHE A 515 3.50 25.00 20.16
C PHE A 515 4.14 23.83 20.92
N VAL A 516 5.33 24.02 21.49
CA VAL A 516 5.98 23.02 22.35
C VAL A 516 5.09 22.66 23.55
N GLY A 517 4.44 23.64 24.17
CA GLY A 517 3.45 23.39 25.24
C GLY A 517 2.29 22.50 24.79
N MET A 518 1.81 22.64 23.55
CA MET A 518 0.79 21.76 22.98
C MET A 518 1.32 20.33 22.75
N LEU A 519 2.58 20.18 22.36
CA LEU A 519 3.19 18.87 22.12
C LEU A 519 3.37 18.06 23.42
N PHE A 520 3.73 18.69 24.53
CA PHE A 520 3.84 18.01 25.83
C PHE A 520 2.49 17.52 26.38
N GLY A 521 1.38 18.16 25.99
CA GLY A 521 0.03 17.73 26.36
C GLY A 521 -0.56 16.66 25.45
N ALA A 522 0.10 16.32 24.34
CA ALA A 522 -0.41 15.41 23.32
C ALA A 522 0.00 13.95 23.58
N LYS A 523 -0.91 13.00 23.37
CA LYS A 523 -0.63 11.56 23.42
C LYS A 523 -0.43 10.97 22.03
N LYS A 524 -1.19 11.47 21.04
CA LYS A 524 -1.11 11.05 19.63
C LYS A 524 -0.88 12.26 18.72
N VAL A 525 0.20 12.24 17.96
CA VAL A 525 0.61 13.30 17.03
C VAL A 525 0.73 12.73 15.63
N VAL A 526 0.20 13.45 14.64
CA VAL A 526 0.35 13.12 13.22
C VAL A 526 1.07 14.26 12.51
N ILE A 527 2.04 13.93 11.65
CA ILE A 527 2.85 14.90 10.91
C ILE A 527 2.59 14.71 9.41
N VAL A 528 2.21 15.78 8.72
CA VAL A 528 2.02 15.84 7.28
C VAL A 528 3.18 16.62 6.65
N PRO A 529 4.23 15.95 6.15
CA PRO A 529 5.32 16.61 5.46
C PRO A 529 4.91 17.00 4.03
N GLY A 530 5.27 18.20 3.61
CA GLY A 530 5.12 18.69 2.25
C GLY A 530 6.45 19.09 1.61
N TYR A 531 6.37 19.60 0.39
CA TYR A 531 7.56 20.01 -0.35
C TYR A 531 8.37 21.12 0.35
N GLY A 532 7.73 21.95 1.18
CA GLY A 532 8.43 22.97 1.98
C GLY A 532 9.46 22.39 2.95
N LEU A 533 9.26 21.16 3.46
CA LEU A 533 10.25 20.42 4.26
C LEU A 533 11.54 20.18 3.46
N ALA A 534 11.39 19.72 2.21
CA ALA A 534 12.51 19.40 1.33
C ALA A 534 13.28 20.67 0.92
N VAL A 535 12.57 21.76 0.63
CA VAL A 535 13.19 23.05 0.27
C VAL A 535 14.01 23.62 1.44
N ALA A 536 13.48 23.54 2.65
CA ALA A 536 14.18 24.01 3.85
C ALA A 536 15.29 23.05 4.34
N ARG A 537 15.32 21.81 3.82
CA ARG A 537 16.25 20.74 4.21
C ARG A 537 16.27 20.50 5.73
N CYS A 538 15.09 20.37 6.33
CA CYS A 538 14.93 20.20 7.78
C CYS A 538 14.39 18.82 8.20
N GLN A 539 14.42 17.82 7.30
CA GLN A 539 13.99 16.45 7.58
C GLN A 539 14.75 15.79 8.74
N GLN A 540 16.06 16.02 8.87
CA GLN A 540 16.86 15.51 9.99
C GLN A 540 16.41 16.11 11.32
N LYS A 541 16.15 17.42 11.35
CA LYS A 541 15.69 18.12 12.55
C LYS A 541 14.29 17.65 12.97
N LEU A 542 13.42 17.41 11.99
CA LEU A 542 12.11 16.83 12.24
C LEU A 542 12.22 15.41 12.82
N ALA A 543 13.11 14.57 12.31
CA ALA A 543 13.35 13.24 12.86
C ALA A 543 13.90 13.28 14.29
N GLU A 544 14.78 14.22 14.62
CA GLU A 544 15.24 14.46 16.00
C GLU A 544 14.07 14.81 16.93
N ILE A 545 13.19 15.72 16.51
CA ILE A 545 11.99 16.09 17.28
C ILE A 545 11.08 14.86 17.49
N VAL A 546 10.83 14.06 16.45
CA VAL A 546 10.03 12.84 16.56
C VAL A 546 10.68 11.85 17.53
N ALA A 547 12.00 11.67 17.48
CA ALA A 547 12.72 10.81 18.41
C ALA A 547 12.66 11.30 19.86
N MET A 548 12.62 12.63 20.08
CA MET A 548 12.40 13.21 21.41
C MET A 548 10.97 12.95 21.90
N LEU A 549 9.96 13.21 21.07
CA LEU A 549 8.55 12.96 21.43
C LEU A 549 8.29 11.49 21.75
N ARG A 550 8.83 10.56 20.96
CA ARG A 550 8.70 9.11 21.22
C ARG A 550 9.39 8.68 22.52
N ARG A 551 10.52 9.32 22.90
CA ARG A 551 11.16 9.09 24.21
C ARG A 551 10.27 9.51 25.39
N HIS A 552 9.35 10.44 25.17
CA HIS A 552 8.33 10.85 26.12
C HIS A 552 7.01 10.08 26.00
N ASN A 553 7.04 8.90 25.37
CA ASN A 553 5.88 8.01 25.20
C ASN A 553 4.71 8.61 24.40
N VAL A 554 5.00 9.62 23.55
CA VAL A 554 4.04 10.16 22.59
C VAL A 554 4.02 9.27 21.34
N THR A 555 2.84 8.86 20.90
CA THR A 555 2.67 8.12 19.63
C THR A 555 2.74 9.13 18.48
N VAL A 556 3.72 8.99 17.59
CA VAL A 556 3.93 9.90 16.46
C VAL A 556 3.88 9.12 15.17
N HIS A 557 3.02 9.55 14.23
CA HIS A 557 2.95 8.99 12.88
C HIS A 557 3.16 10.08 11.83
N PHE A 558 3.73 9.71 10.69
CA PHE A 558 3.77 10.52 9.47
C PHE A 558 2.63 10.11 8.55
N ALA A 559 1.93 11.09 7.98
CA ALA A 559 0.91 10.91 6.97
C ALA A 559 1.46 11.38 5.62
N ILE A 560 1.67 10.47 4.68
CA ILE A 560 2.24 10.78 3.37
C ILE A 560 1.14 10.83 2.31
N HIS A 561 1.09 11.94 1.58
CA HIS A 561 0.24 12.07 0.41
C HIS A 561 0.97 11.49 -0.81
N PRO A 562 0.32 10.72 -1.71
CA PRO A 562 0.97 10.06 -2.85
C PRO A 562 1.78 11.02 -3.75
N VAL A 563 1.34 12.27 -3.86
CA VAL A 563 1.97 13.31 -4.68
C VAL A 563 2.73 14.37 -3.88
N ALA A 564 3.04 14.11 -2.61
CA ALA A 564 3.84 15.02 -1.80
C ALA A 564 5.28 15.13 -2.36
N GLY A 565 5.64 16.32 -2.84
CA GLY A 565 7.00 16.63 -3.30
C GLY A 565 7.11 16.92 -4.79
N ARG A 566 8.20 16.45 -5.41
CA ARG A 566 8.57 16.67 -6.83
C ARG A 566 8.82 15.36 -7.59
N MET A 567 8.60 14.22 -6.93
CA MET A 567 8.60 12.87 -7.51
C MET A 567 7.72 11.95 -6.65
N PRO A 568 7.15 10.85 -7.19
CA PRO A 568 6.30 9.96 -6.40
C PRO A 568 7.11 9.23 -5.33
N GLY A 569 6.73 9.36 -4.06
CA GLY A 569 7.50 8.82 -2.93
C GLY A 569 8.66 9.71 -2.47
N HIS A 570 8.72 10.98 -2.90
CA HIS A 570 9.81 11.91 -2.52
C HIS A 570 9.94 12.04 -0.99
N MET A 571 8.82 12.16 -0.28
CA MET A 571 8.84 12.30 1.18
C MET A 571 9.34 11.02 1.86
N ASN A 572 8.97 9.84 1.35
CA ASN A 572 9.42 8.56 1.91
C ASN A 572 10.94 8.45 1.86
N VAL A 573 11.57 8.86 0.74
CA VAL A 573 13.04 8.84 0.58
C VAL A 573 13.73 9.85 1.50
N LEU A 574 13.17 11.04 1.69
CA LEU A 574 13.77 12.04 2.59
C LEU A 574 13.62 11.68 4.06
N LEU A 575 12.50 11.07 4.45
CA LEU A 575 12.29 10.56 5.80
C LEU A 575 13.19 9.36 6.08
N ALA A 576 13.35 8.47 5.09
CA ALA A 576 14.31 7.37 5.13
C ALA A 576 15.75 7.86 5.33
N GLU A 577 16.16 8.91 4.60
CA GLU A 577 17.47 9.55 4.77
C GLU A 577 17.66 10.14 6.18
N ALA A 578 16.57 10.60 6.80
CA ALA A 578 16.56 11.09 8.17
C ALA A 578 16.45 9.97 9.23
N ASP A 579 16.62 8.70 8.83
CA ASP A 579 16.51 7.52 9.68
C ASP A 579 15.15 7.40 10.40
N VAL A 580 14.07 7.88 9.76
CA VAL A 580 12.70 7.72 10.28
C VAL A 580 12.23 6.28 10.07
N PRO A 581 11.82 5.56 11.13
CA PRO A 581 11.32 4.19 11.02
C PRO A 581 10.04 4.10 10.15
N TYR A 582 9.93 3.07 9.30
CA TYR A 582 8.78 2.91 8.38
C TYR A 582 7.47 2.56 9.07
N ASP A 583 7.52 1.92 10.24
CA ASP A 583 6.33 1.54 11.02
C ASP A 583 5.47 2.76 11.38
N ILE A 584 6.12 3.92 11.51
CA ILE A 584 5.45 5.19 11.80
C ILE A 584 5.14 6.03 10.56
N VAL A 585 5.49 5.58 9.36
CA VAL A 585 5.14 6.26 8.09
C VAL A 585 3.93 5.57 7.49
N LYS A 586 2.80 6.29 7.46
CA LYS A 586 1.51 5.81 6.98
C LYS A 586 1.13 6.53 5.69
N GLU A 587 0.52 5.79 4.77
CA GLU A 587 -0.05 6.36 3.56
C GLU A 587 -1.40 7.04 3.87
N MET A 588 -1.80 8.00 3.03
CA MET A 588 -3.03 8.79 3.22
C MET A 588 -4.28 7.94 3.49
N ASP A 589 -4.49 6.87 2.72
CA ASP A 589 -5.68 6.02 2.84
C ASP A 589 -5.74 5.26 4.17
N GLU A 590 -4.58 4.94 4.75
CA GLU A 590 -4.48 4.25 6.04
C GLU A 590 -4.79 5.21 7.20
N ILE A 591 -4.32 6.46 7.11
CA ILE A 591 -4.35 7.39 8.25
C ILE A 591 -5.60 8.25 8.30
N ASN A 592 -6.25 8.56 7.16
CA ASN A 592 -7.40 9.47 7.11
C ASN A 592 -8.54 9.02 8.04
N ALA A 593 -8.82 7.72 8.11
CA ALA A 593 -9.85 7.17 9.00
C ALA A 593 -9.52 7.34 10.51
N GLU A 594 -8.23 7.41 10.85
CA GLU A 594 -7.77 7.56 12.23
C GLU A 594 -7.59 9.01 12.68
N LEU A 595 -7.51 9.98 11.76
CA LEU A 595 -7.21 11.40 12.06
C LEU A 595 -8.07 12.02 13.19
N PRO A 596 -9.37 11.71 13.35
CA PRO A 596 -10.16 12.20 14.48
C PRO A 596 -9.65 11.77 15.87
N THR A 597 -8.84 10.70 15.95
CA THR A 597 -8.26 10.20 17.20
C THR A 597 -6.98 10.94 17.61
N TYR A 598 -6.39 11.76 16.73
CA TYR A 598 -5.14 12.44 16.99
C TYR A 598 -5.35 13.77 17.73
N ASP A 599 -4.49 14.03 18.72
CA ASP A 599 -4.55 15.24 19.55
C ASP A 599 -4.01 16.46 18.79
N VAL A 600 -2.88 16.28 18.09
CA VAL A 600 -2.21 17.35 17.35
C VAL A 600 -1.82 16.87 15.96
N GLY A 601 -2.31 17.56 14.93
CA GLY A 601 -1.85 17.44 13.54
C GLY A 601 -0.82 18.52 13.20
N ILE A 602 0.33 18.16 12.65
CA ILE A 602 1.41 19.09 12.31
C ILE A 602 1.59 19.08 10.80
N VAL A 603 1.35 20.22 10.15
CA VAL A 603 1.54 20.37 8.70
C VAL A 603 2.87 21.08 8.46
N VAL A 604 3.84 20.43 7.83
CA VAL A 604 5.17 20.98 7.59
C VAL A 604 5.37 21.29 6.12
N GLY A 605 5.12 22.54 5.71
CA GLY A 605 5.38 22.98 4.35
C GLY A 605 4.51 22.29 3.28
N ALA A 606 3.34 21.78 3.66
CA ALA A 606 2.29 21.30 2.76
C ALA A 606 1.19 22.36 2.63
N ASN A 607 0.51 22.39 1.48
CA ASN A 607 -0.60 23.30 1.23
C ASN A 607 -1.76 22.62 0.49
N ASP A 608 -1.59 22.32 -0.81
CA ASP A 608 -2.67 21.76 -1.63
C ASP A 608 -3.17 20.40 -1.13
N ILE A 609 -2.24 19.53 -0.68
CA ILE A 609 -2.55 18.16 -0.20
C ILE A 609 -3.28 18.10 1.16
N VAL A 610 -3.45 19.25 1.82
CA VAL A 610 -4.20 19.38 3.08
C VAL A 610 -5.32 20.43 2.95
N ASN A 611 -5.72 20.76 1.71
CA ASN A 611 -6.69 21.82 1.45
C ASN A 611 -8.13 21.28 1.48
N PRO A 612 -9.02 21.75 2.39
CA PRO A 612 -10.42 21.34 2.43
C PRO A 612 -11.22 21.68 1.17
N ALA A 613 -10.78 22.67 0.39
CA ALA A 613 -11.41 23.04 -0.89
C ALA A 613 -11.41 21.90 -1.92
N THR A 614 -10.63 20.84 -1.68
CA THR A 614 -10.68 19.59 -2.45
C THR A 614 -12.01 18.84 -2.30
N GLN A 615 -12.72 19.01 -1.19
CA GLN A 615 -14.00 18.36 -0.90
C GLN A 615 -15.17 19.36 -0.83
N ASP A 616 -14.90 20.58 -0.37
CA ASP A 616 -15.96 21.55 0.00
C ASP A 616 -16.32 22.54 -1.13
N ASP A 617 -15.46 22.73 -2.14
CA ASP A 617 -15.63 23.77 -3.17
C ASP A 617 -15.58 23.18 -4.60
N PRO A 618 -16.74 22.91 -5.24
CA PRO A 618 -16.81 22.44 -6.62
C PRO A 618 -16.24 23.39 -7.68
N SER A 619 -16.05 24.68 -7.34
CA SER A 619 -15.46 25.68 -8.24
C SER A 619 -13.94 25.71 -8.18
N SER A 620 -13.35 25.04 -7.20
CA SER A 620 -11.91 24.97 -7.00
C SER A 620 -11.24 24.09 -8.07
N PRO A 621 -10.08 24.48 -8.63
CA PRO A 621 -9.36 23.68 -9.61
C PRO A 621 -8.74 22.40 -9.03
N ILE A 622 -8.81 22.21 -7.70
CA ILE A 622 -8.36 21.02 -6.99
C ILE A 622 -9.53 20.19 -6.42
N TYR A 623 -10.78 20.52 -6.77
CA TYR A 623 -11.94 19.75 -6.35
C TYR A 623 -11.84 18.28 -6.79
N GLY A 624 -12.20 17.35 -5.90
CA GLY A 624 -12.11 15.90 -6.10
C GLY A 624 -10.70 15.32 -5.93
N MET A 625 -9.67 16.13 -5.67
CA MET A 625 -8.34 15.63 -5.30
C MET A 625 -8.40 14.96 -3.92
N PRO A 626 -7.91 13.72 -3.76
CA PRO A 626 -7.74 13.15 -2.43
C PRO A 626 -6.85 14.07 -1.58
N ALA A 627 -7.18 14.25 -0.31
CA ALA A 627 -6.42 15.09 0.60
C ALA A 627 -6.23 14.38 1.93
N ILE A 628 -5.17 14.74 2.65
CA ILE A 628 -5.02 14.33 4.05
C ILE A 628 -5.92 15.25 4.88
N GLU A 629 -6.94 14.68 5.50
CA GLU A 629 -8.02 15.41 6.19
C GLU A 629 -7.58 15.90 7.58
N ILE A 630 -6.43 16.56 7.64
CA ILE A 630 -5.73 16.96 8.87
C ILE A 630 -6.56 17.89 9.76
N TRP A 631 -7.55 18.56 9.18
CA TRP A 631 -8.53 19.39 9.89
C TRP A 631 -9.43 18.58 10.84
N LYS A 632 -9.51 17.25 10.69
CA LYS A 632 -10.24 16.36 11.59
C LYS A 632 -9.52 16.11 12.92
N CYS A 633 -8.25 16.49 13.07
CA CYS A 633 -7.53 16.41 14.34
C CYS A 633 -8.07 17.42 15.38
N LYS A 634 -7.90 17.14 16.68
CA LYS A 634 -8.39 18.03 17.76
C LYS A 634 -7.78 19.42 17.69
N GLN A 635 -6.48 19.50 17.40
CA GLN A 635 -5.75 20.73 17.09
C GLN A 635 -4.84 20.48 15.89
N CYS A 636 -4.62 21.51 15.08
CA CYS A 636 -3.68 21.45 13.97
C CYS A 636 -2.76 22.67 13.99
N VAL A 637 -1.48 22.47 13.68
CA VAL A 637 -0.48 23.53 13.57
C VAL A 637 0.17 23.46 12.19
N VAL A 638 0.11 24.58 11.46
CA VAL A 638 0.65 24.68 10.10
C VAL A 638 1.92 25.54 10.11
N LEU A 639 3.03 24.95 9.65
CA LEU A 639 4.32 25.60 9.52
C LEU A 639 4.53 26.06 8.08
N LYS A 640 4.55 27.39 7.87
CA LYS A 640 4.80 28.01 6.56
C LYS A 640 5.39 29.42 6.71
N ARG A 641 6.02 29.93 5.64
CA ARG A 641 6.67 31.26 5.65
C ARG A 641 5.69 32.44 5.68
N SER A 642 4.55 32.31 5.00
CA SER A 642 3.55 33.38 4.84
C SER A 642 2.20 32.79 4.45
N MET A 643 1.16 33.60 4.29
CA MET A 643 -0.15 33.18 3.77
C MET A 643 -0.16 32.86 2.26
N GLY A 644 1.00 32.74 1.61
CA GLY A 644 1.09 32.39 0.20
C GLY A 644 0.37 31.09 -0.18
N THR A 645 -0.15 31.05 -1.41
CA THR A 645 -0.84 29.92 -2.01
C THR A 645 0.10 28.75 -2.28
N GLY A 646 -0.49 27.58 -2.53
CA GLY A 646 0.21 26.38 -2.93
C GLY A 646 0.64 26.45 -4.39
N TYR A 647 0.91 25.29 -4.96
CA TYR A 647 1.22 25.18 -6.37
C TYR A 647 0.00 25.50 -7.25
N SER A 648 -1.18 25.04 -6.81
CA SER A 648 -2.46 25.26 -7.49
C SER A 648 -2.83 26.73 -7.66
N GLY A 649 -2.17 27.64 -6.93
CA GLY A 649 -2.54 29.05 -6.87
C GLY A 649 -3.84 29.31 -6.11
N VAL A 650 -4.41 28.30 -5.46
CA VAL A 650 -5.63 28.39 -4.65
C VAL A 650 -5.26 28.73 -3.21
N ASP A 651 -6.10 29.55 -2.59
CA ASP A 651 -6.04 29.81 -1.15
C ASP A 651 -6.50 28.57 -0.35
N ASN A 652 -6.13 28.45 0.91
CA ASN A 652 -6.43 27.26 1.70
C ASN A 652 -7.35 27.59 2.89
N PRO A 653 -8.63 27.16 2.84
CA PRO A 653 -9.58 27.34 3.94
C PRO A 653 -9.11 26.76 5.28
N LEU A 654 -8.21 25.76 5.27
CA LEU A 654 -7.62 25.17 6.49
C LEU A 654 -7.08 26.25 7.43
N PHE A 655 -6.43 27.28 6.91
CA PHE A 655 -5.72 28.28 7.71
C PHE A 655 -6.67 29.19 8.52
N TYR A 656 -7.97 29.12 8.23
CA TYR A 656 -9.00 29.95 8.87
C TYR A 656 -9.89 29.15 9.83
N LEU A 657 -9.67 27.83 9.96
CA LEU A 657 -10.43 26.99 10.88
C LEU A 657 -10.04 27.26 12.33
N SER A 658 -11.02 27.20 13.23
CA SER A 658 -10.83 27.55 14.65
C SER A 658 -9.91 26.60 15.42
N ASN A 659 -9.74 25.35 14.96
CA ASN A 659 -8.82 24.36 15.53
C ASN A 659 -7.42 24.39 14.90
N VAL A 660 -7.15 25.31 13.97
CA VAL A 660 -5.88 25.44 13.25
C VAL A 660 -5.13 26.67 13.73
N LYS A 661 -3.84 26.50 14.05
CA LYS A 661 -2.90 27.56 14.40
C LYS A 661 -1.77 27.65 13.38
N MET A 662 -1.35 28.86 13.07
CA MET A 662 -0.25 29.14 12.15
C MET A 662 1.04 29.36 12.94
N LEU A 663 2.11 28.68 12.55
CA LEU A 663 3.48 28.97 13.02
C LEU A 663 4.26 29.53 11.83
N PHE A 664 4.39 30.86 11.78
CA PHE A 664 5.09 31.51 10.67
C PHE A 664 6.61 31.45 10.84
N GLY A 665 7.31 31.19 9.73
CA GLY A 665 8.76 31.16 9.70
C GLY A 665 9.33 30.30 8.58
N ASP A 666 10.64 30.40 8.37
CA ASP A 666 11.35 29.40 7.60
C ASP A 666 11.28 28.05 8.33
N ALA A 667 10.95 26.97 7.61
CA ALA A 667 10.69 25.68 8.25
C ALA A 667 11.93 25.15 9.00
N LYS A 668 13.16 25.46 8.57
CA LYS A 668 14.36 25.05 9.30
C LYS A 668 14.50 25.84 10.60
N GLN A 669 14.37 27.16 10.54
CA GLN A 669 14.43 28.02 11.73
C GLN A 669 13.34 27.68 12.75
N SER A 670 12.11 27.41 12.30
CA SER A 670 11.03 26.99 13.17
C SER A 670 11.33 25.65 13.84
N MET A 671 11.85 24.66 13.10
CA MET A 671 12.23 23.36 13.68
C MET A 671 13.41 23.46 14.65
N ASP A 672 14.42 24.29 14.36
CA ASP A 672 15.53 24.55 15.27
C ASP A 672 15.01 25.16 16.58
N SER A 673 14.10 26.14 16.48
CA SER A 673 13.47 26.78 17.65
C SER A 673 12.60 25.81 18.46
N ILE A 674 11.86 24.93 17.79
CA ILE A 674 11.04 23.89 18.45
C ILE A 674 11.95 22.91 19.19
N SER A 675 13.04 22.47 18.57
CA SER A 675 14.00 21.55 19.18
C SER A 675 14.65 22.16 20.41
N SER A 676 15.12 23.41 20.32
CA SER A 676 15.72 24.09 21.47
C SER A 676 14.72 24.25 22.62
N CYS A 677 13.47 24.63 22.32
CA CYS A 677 12.44 24.74 23.34
C CYS A 677 12.05 23.38 23.96
N LEU A 678 12.09 22.30 23.19
CA LEU A 678 11.86 20.94 23.70
C LEU A 678 13.00 20.50 24.62
N GLU A 679 14.26 20.78 24.25
CA GLU A 679 15.45 20.51 25.08
C GLU A 679 15.43 21.32 26.39
N ASP A 680 15.18 22.63 26.32
CA ASP A 680 15.08 23.49 27.51
C ASP A 680 13.93 23.06 28.44
N SER A 681 12.80 22.62 27.88
CA SER A 681 11.66 22.13 28.65
C SER A 681 11.95 20.75 29.26
N HIS A 682 12.72 19.91 28.57
CA HIS A 682 13.21 18.63 29.08
C HIS A 682 14.14 18.84 30.29
N ASP A 683 15.07 19.79 30.22
CA ASP A 683 15.99 20.12 31.32
C ASP A 683 15.26 20.67 32.54
N ARG A 684 14.18 21.43 32.35
CA ARG A 684 13.32 21.90 33.45
C ARG A 684 12.50 20.77 34.08
N PHE A 685 12.08 19.79 33.28
CA PHE A 685 11.32 18.63 33.76
C PHE A 685 12.23 17.62 34.49
N THR A 686 13.45 17.40 33.99
CA THR A 686 14.46 16.56 34.64
C THR A 686 15.08 17.21 35.86
N ALA A 687 15.25 18.54 35.90
CA ALA A 687 15.66 19.27 37.11
C ALA A 687 14.59 19.23 38.23
N ALA A 688 13.30 19.24 37.86
CA ALA A 688 12.21 19.04 38.82
C ALA A 688 12.13 17.59 39.33
N ALA A 689 12.44 16.60 38.48
CA ALA A 689 12.51 15.19 38.86
C ALA A 689 13.79 14.82 39.64
N GLY A 690 14.90 15.53 39.41
CA GLY A 690 16.18 15.31 40.10
C GLY A 690 16.25 15.85 41.52
N ALA A 691 15.31 16.72 41.92
CA ALA A 691 15.21 17.23 43.29
C ALA A 691 14.47 16.27 44.25
N SER A 692 13.87 15.18 43.75
CA SER A 692 13.05 14.27 44.55
C SER A 692 13.61 12.85 44.71
N SER A 693 14.84 12.56 44.27
CA SER A 693 15.38 11.19 44.30
C SER A 693 16.79 11.08 44.90
N SER A 694 16.87 11.09 46.23
CA SER A 694 17.99 10.49 46.96
C SER A 694 17.43 9.66 48.11
N GLY A 695 17.20 8.37 47.85
CA GLY A 695 16.77 7.41 48.87
C GLY A 695 16.20 6.14 48.25
N ASP A 696 17.00 5.08 48.36
CA ASP A 696 16.64 3.66 48.29
C ASP A 696 16.50 2.93 46.94
N GLN A 697 17.51 2.08 46.72
CA GLN A 697 17.44 0.84 45.97
C GLN A 697 16.73 -0.23 46.82
N HIS A 698 15.69 -0.89 46.32
CA HIS A 698 15.59 -2.36 46.25
C HIS A 698 14.27 -2.84 45.61
N ASP A 699 14.45 -3.92 44.86
CA ASP A 699 13.53 -5.03 44.58
C ASP A 699 12.42 -4.93 43.52
N ALA A 700 12.51 -5.87 42.59
CA ALA A 700 11.62 -6.07 41.46
C ALA A 700 10.48 -7.02 41.86
N THR A 701 9.41 -6.46 42.42
CA THR A 701 8.01 -6.91 42.30
C THR A 701 7.15 -5.99 43.16
N GLN A 702 6.49 -4.98 42.59
CA GLN A 702 5.30 -4.33 43.17
C GLN A 702 4.64 -3.36 42.19
N GLY A 703 3.31 -3.21 42.34
CA GLY A 703 2.39 -2.60 41.38
C GLY A 703 2.59 -1.11 41.13
N ALA A 704 1.90 -0.63 40.09
CA ALA A 704 1.79 0.78 39.75
C ALA A 704 1.51 1.63 41.01
N GLU A 705 2.20 2.77 41.14
CA GLU A 705 1.88 3.74 42.19
C GLU A 705 0.38 4.07 42.15
N PRO A 706 -0.31 4.11 43.30
CA PRO A 706 -1.75 4.38 43.33
C PRO A 706 -2.02 5.79 42.80
N GLU A 707 -2.73 5.85 41.66
CA GLU A 707 -3.20 7.09 41.06
C GLU A 707 -4.00 7.89 42.13
N VAL A 708 -3.56 9.10 42.46
CA VAL A 708 -4.22 9.93 43.48
C VAL A 708 -5.48 10.55 42.87
N PHE A 709 -6.64 10.11 43.34
CA PHE A 709 -7.94 10.61 42.89
C PHE A 709 -8.48 11.73 43.80
N PRO A 710 -9.28 12.67 43.27
CA PRO A 710 -9.96 13.67 44.09
C PRO A 710 -10.92 13.01 45.10
N GLU A 711 -11.26 13.74 46.17
CA GLU A 711 -12.25 13.30 47.16
C GLU A 711 -13.62 13.06 46.49
N ALA A 712 -14.31 11.99 46.88
CA ALA A 712 -15.58 11.63 46.27
C ALA A 712 -16.70 12.55 46.76
N LEU A 713 -17.32 13.30 45.85
CA LEU A 713 -18.42 14.22 46.15
C LEU A 713 -19.79 13.55 46.00
N ARG A 714 -19.89 12.49 45.19
CA ARG A 714 -21.14 11.79 44.83
C ARG A 714 -20.87 10.30 44.57
N VAL A 715 -21.88 9.47 44.81
CA VAL A 715 -21.82 8.01 44.62
C VAL A 715 -22.61 7.57 43.38
N ILE A 716 -21.95 6.88 42.45
CA ILE A 716 -22.56 6.22 41.29
C ILE A 716 -22.89 4.76 41.65
N GLY A 717 -24.16 4.38 41.53
CA GLY A 717 -24.63 3.01 41.68
C GLY A 717 -24.66 2.27 40.33
N ILE A 718 -24.01 1.11 40.28
CA ILE A 718 -24.05 0.18 39.13
C ILE A 718 -24.84 -1.06 39.55
N LEU A 719 -26.02 -1.23 38.97
CA LEU A 719 -26.89 -2.38 39.25
C LEU A 719 -26.59 -3.54 38.29
N ARG A 720 -26.86 -4.75 38.79
CA ARG A 720 -26.96 -5.94 37.94
C ARG A 720 -28.28 -5.91 37.18
N GLU A 721 -28.23 -6.17 35.88
CA GLU A 721 -29.44 -6.27 35.08
C GLU A 721 -30.23 -7.55 35.43
N ARG A 722 -31.53 -7.39 35.66
CA ARG A 722 -32.45 -8.48 36.05
C ARG A 722 -33.39 -8.90 34.92
N ILE A 723 -33.39 -8.19 33.79
CA ILE A 723 -34.18 -8.55 32.62
C ILE A 723 -33.58 -9.81 31.97
N PRO A 724 -34.37 -10.87 31.70
CA PRO A 724 -33.87 -12.07 31.06
C PRO A 724 -33.20 -11.79 29.71
N GLY A 725 -32.01 -12.36 29.50
CA GLY A 725 -31.25 -12.21 28.25
C GLY A 725 -30.43 -10.92 28.15
N GLU A 726 -30.45 -10.05 29.17
CA GLU A 726 -29.56 -8.90 29.26
C GLU A 726 -28.24 -9.28 29.95
N ALA A 727 -27.14 -9.15 29.24
CA ALA A 727 -25.81 -9.50 29.71
C ALA A 727 -24.89 -8.28 29.86
N ARG A 728 -25.30 -7.09 29.41
CA ARG A 728 -24.52 -5.85 29.51
C ARG A 728 -24.56 -5.29 30.94
N VAL A 729 -23.60 -4.40 31.22
CA VAL A 729 -23.52 -3.60 32.45
C VAL A 729 -23.33 -2.13 32.08
N SER A 730 -23.80 -1.21 32.93
CA SER A 730 -23.81 0.22 32.60
C SER A 730 -22.42 0.83 32.47
N PHE A 731 -21.44 0.40 33.26
CA PHE A 731 -20.03 0.78 33.09
C PHE A 731 -19.12 -0.44 33.13
N ALA A 732 -18.19 -0.53 32.18
CA ALA A 732 -17.07 -1.46 32.23
C ALA A 732 -15.98 -0.98 33.22
N PRO A 733 -15.10 -1.87 33.71
CA PRO A 733 -14.01 -1.50 34.63
C PRO A 733 -13.10 -0.38 34.10
N SER A 734 -12.93 -0.30 32.78
CA SER A 734 -12.15 0.74 32.10
C SER A 734 -12.66 2.17 32.35
N ALA A 735 -13.93 2.35 32.70
CA ALA A 735 -14.52 3.65 33.01
C ALA A 735 -14.19 4.13 34.45
N VAL A 736 -13.84 3.23 35.37
CA VAL A 736 -13.68 3.53 36.80
C VAL A 736 -12.70 4.67 37.03
N ALA A 737 -11.49 4.59 36.48
CA ALA A 737 -10.47 5.62 36.67
C ALA A 737 -10.93 7.00 36.18
N LYS A 738 -11.73 7.05 35.10
CA LYS A 738 -12.27 8.31 34.57
C LYS A 738 -13.37 8.88 35.48
N LEU A 739 -14.28 8.03 35.98
CA LEU A 739 -15.32 8.44 36.93
C LEU A 739 -14.72 8.94 38.25
N ARG A 740 -13.67 8.27 38.75
CA ARG A 740 -12.91 8.69 39.93
C ARG A 740 -12.27 10.07 39.74
N ARG A 741 -11.67 10.35 38.57
CA ARG A 741 -11.14 11.69 38.24
C ARG A 741 -12.21 12.78 38.15
N MET A 742 -13.46 12.40 37.86
CA MET A 742 -14.61 13.32 37.84
C MET A 742 -15.20 13.57 39.24
N GLY A 743 -14.60 12.99 40.30
CA GLY A 743 -15.03 13.17 41.69
C GLY A 743 -16.13 12.20 42.16
N PHE A 744 -16.40 11.13 41.41
CA PHE A 744 -17.38 10.11 41.82
C PHE A 744 -16.71 8.96 42.57
N SER A 745 -17.40 8.38 43.55
CA SER A 745 -17.17 7.00 44.00
C SER A 745 -18.17 6.06 43.34
N ILE A 746 -17.88 4.77 43.33
CA ILE A 746 -18.72 3.77 42.68
C ILE A 746 -19.18 2.75 43.71
N LEU A 747 -20.47 2.44 43.70
CA LEU A 747 -21.09 1.36 44.46
C LEU A 747 -21.63 0.33 43.45
N LEU A 748 -20.95 -0.81 43.38
CA LEU A 748 -21.21 -1.88 42.42
C LEU A 748 -22.01 -2.99 43.09
N GLU A 749 -23.14 -3.40 42.52
CA GLU A 749 -23.81 -4.64 42.95
C GLU A 749 -22.95 -5.86 42.61
N ALA A 750 -22.74 -6.76 43.58
CA ALA A 750 -21.94 -7.97 43.39
C ALA A 750 -22.38 -8.78 42.17
N GLY A 751 -21.43 -9.07 41.29
CA GLY A 751 -21.64 -9.82 40.05
C GLY A 751 -22.38 -9.06 38.94
N ALA A 752 -22.53 -7.74 39.01
CA ALA A 752 -23.18 -6.95 37.96
C ALA A 752 -22.47 -7.06 36.59
N GLY A 753 -21.13 -7.13 36.58
CA GLY A 753 -20.33 -7.24 35.36
C GLY A 753 -20.13 -8.67 34.84
N THR A 754 -20.52 -9.70 35.61
CA THR A 754 -20.11 -11.09 35.33
C THR A 754 -20.62 -11.59 33.98
N ALA A 755 -21.87 -11.26 33.61
CA ALA A 755 -22.44 -11.67 32.32
C ALA A 755 -21.75 -10.98 31.12
N ALA A 756 -21.17 -9.80 31.33
CA ALA A 756 -20.39 -9.07 30.33
C ALA A 756 -18.92 -9.51 30.29
N GLY A 757 -18.49 -10.41 31.17
CA GLY A 757 -17.12 -10.90 31.26
C GLY A 757 -16.19 -10.09 32.17
N PHE A 758 -16.75 -9.21 33.02
CA PHE A 758 -15.98 -8.42 33.98
C PHE A 758 -16.15 -8.98 35.40
N THR A 759 -15.05 -9.19 36.13
CA THR A 759 -15.12 -9.65 37.52
C THR A 759 -15.15 -8.48 38.50
N ASP A 760 -15.74 -8.68 39.68
CA ASP A 760 -15.85 -7.62 40.70
C ASP A 760 -14.46 -7.12 41.13
N GLU A 761 -13.45 -8.00 41.16
CA GLU A 761 -12.07 -7.64 41.45
C GLU A 761 -11.53 -6.62 40.45
N GLU A 762 -11.89 -6.73 39.16
CA GLU A 762 -11.42 -5.80 38.12
C GLU A 762 -11.89 -4.37 38.36
N TYR A 763 -13.10 -4.20 38.87
CA TYR A 763 -13.62 -2.88 39.26
C TYR A 763 -12.86 -2.30 40.46
N THR A 764 -12.52 -3.14 41.43
CA THR A 764 -11.84 -2.69 42.67
C THR A 764 -10.37 -2.31 42.48
N ARG A 765 -9.72 -2.72 41.38
CA ARG A 765 -8.29 -2.43 41.10
C ARG A 765 -7.94 -0.94 41.13
N HIS A 766 -8.88 -0.06 40.80
CA HIS A 766 -8.64 1.37 40.65
C HIS A 766 -8.96 2.21 41.91
N GLY A 767 -9.35 1.58 43.03
CA GLY A 767 -9.69 2.28 44.28
C GLY A 767 -10.98 3.11 44.18
N GLY A 768 -11.69 3.27 45.31
CA GLY A 768 -12.94 4.05 45.36
C GLY A 768 -14.16 3.37 44.72
N VAL A 769 -14.10 2.04 44.58
CA VAL A 769 -15.25 1.18 44.29
C VAL A 769 -15.57 0.34 45.52
N GLN A 770 -16.82 0.37 45.98
CA GLN A 770 -17.36 -0.52 47.01
C GLN A 770 -18.28 -1.54 46.35
N VAL A 771 -18.16 -2.81 46.72
CA VAL A 771 -19.07 -3.87 46.25
C VAL A 771 -20.17 -4.03 47.29
N ALA A 772 -21.42 -3.85 46.86
CA ALA A 772 -22.63 -4.04 47.63
C ALA A 772 -23.17 -5.46 47.46
N GLU A 773 -23.68 -6.07 48.53
CA GLU A 773 -24.16 -7.47 48.48
C GLU A 773 -25.53 -7.60 47.80
N SER A 774 -26.27 -6.50 47.64
CA SER A 774 -27.60 -6.50 47.05
C SER A 774 -27.96 -5.21 46.31
N SER A 775 -28.85 -5.31 45.32
CA SER A 775 -29.42 -4.15 44.61
C SER A 775 -30.11 -3.13 45.56
N VAL A 776 -30.70 -3.59 46.66
CA VAL A 776 -31.34 -2.74 47.68
C VAL A 776 -30.33 -1.83 48.36
N GLU A 777 -29.12 -2.32 48.60
CA GLU A 777 -28.05 -1.54 49.18
C GLU A 777 -27.59 -0.43 48.23
N VAL A 778 -27.41 -0.76 46.94
CA VAL A 778 -27.06 0.21 45.90
C VAL A 778 -28.14 1.29 45.77
N LEU A 779 -29.41 0.90 45.69
CA LEU A 779 -30.54 1.83 45.55
C LEU A 779 -30.73 2.76 46.75
N LYS A 780 -30.28 2.39 47.96
CA LYS A 780 -30.38 3.26 49.15
C LYS A 780 -29.20 4.20 49.33
N GLN A 781 -28.01 3.83 48.85
CA GLN A 781 -26.77 4.56 49.12
C GLN A 781 -26.27 5.41 47.93
N ALA A 782 -26.61 5.04 46.70
CA ALA A 782 -26.15 5.78 45.52
C ALA A 782 -26.91 7.11 45.32
N ASP A 783 -26.20 8.16 44.92
CA ASP A 783 -26.81 9.42 44.46
C ASP A 783 -27.36 9.27 43.03
N ILE A 784 -26.63 8.53 42.18
CA ILE A 784 -26.90 8.39 40.75
C ILE A 784 -26.85 6.91 40.38
N ILE A 785 -27.95 6.36 39.88
CA ILE A 785 -28.06 4.95 39.51
C ILE A 785 -28.05 4.81 37.99
N PHE A 786 -27.15 4.00 37.46
CA PHE A 786 -27.09 3.71 36.02
C PHE A 786 -27.54 2.29 35.72
N LYS A 787 -28.50 2.18 34.80
CA LYS A 787 -29.00 0.95 34.22
C LYS A 787 -28.75 0.91 32.72
N VAL A 788 -28.68 -0.29 32.16
CA VAL A 788 -28.65 -0.52 30.72
C VAL A 788 -30.05 -0.41 30.12
N THR A 789 -31.05 -0.96 30.82
CA THR A 789 -32.43 -1.12 30.32
C THR A 789 -33.42 -0.26 31.08
N GLU A 790 -34.72 -0.40 30.78
CA GLU A 790 -35.79 0.24 31.54
C GLU A 790 -35.73 -0.11 33.04
N PRO A 791 -36.00 0.87 33.93
CA PRO A 791 -36.18 0.61 35.35
C PRO A 791 -37.33 -0.35 35.61
N LEU A 792 -37.12 -1.32 36.49
CA LEU A 792 -38.21 -2.19 36.97
C LEU A 792 -39.11 -1.45 37.96
N LEU A 793 -40.37 -1.85 38.04
CA LEU A 793 -41.35 -1.18 38.92
C LEU A 793 -40.94 -1.21 40.40
N ASP A 794 -40.32 -2.30 40.85
CA ASP A 794 -39.79 -2.43 42.22
C ASP A 794 -38.58 -1.51 42.45
N GLU A 795 -37.72 -1.32 41.45
CA GLU A 795 -36.57 -0.38 41.52
C GLU A 795 -37.04 1.06 41.64
N VAL A 796 -38.05 1.44 40.85
CA VAL A 796 -38.64 2.79 40.89
C VAL A 796 -39.28 3.08 42.23
N GLN A 797 -40.01 2.11 42.81
CA GLN A 797 -40.64 2.27 44.13
C GLN A 797 -39.62 2.44 45.27
N MET A 798 -38.38 1.98 45.08
CA MET A 798 -37.31 2.11 46.07
C MET A 798 -36.49 3.40 45.95
N LEU A 799 -36.67 4.18 44.87
CA LEU A 799 -36.00 5.47 44.70
C LEU A 799 -36.42 6.46 45.79
N GLN A 800 -35.46 7.17 46.36
CA GLN A 800 -35.67 8.12 47.46
C GLN A 800 -35.22 9.54 47.08
N GLY A 801 -35.97 10.54 47.53
CA GLY A 801 -35.51 11.94 47.58
C GLY A 801 -35.00 12.50 46.24
N THR A 802 -33.75 13.00 46.26
CA THR A 802 -33.05 13.69 45.16
C THR A 802 -32.22 12.77 44.25
N GLN A 803 -32.40 11.44 44.34
CA GLN A 803 -31.65 10.50 43.52
C GLN A 803 -31.93 10.69 42.03
N THR A 804 -30.93 10.36 41.20
CA THR A 804 -31.06 10.37 39.74
C THR A 804 -30.87 8.96 39.19
N MET A 805 -31.82 8.46 38.41
CA MET A 805 -31.68 7.21 37.67
C MET A 805 -31.52 7.48 36.18
N VAL A 806 -30.56 6.82 35.55
CA VAL A 806 -30.25 6.95 34.12
C VAL A 806 -30.31 5.58 33.48
N GLY A 807 -31.08 5.46 32.41
CA GLY A 807 -31.15 4.22 31.63
C GLY A 807 -31.31 4.48 30.14
N PHE A 808 -31.53 3.41 29.39
CA PHE A 808 -31.69 3.44 27.94
C PHE A 808 -32.76 2.43 27.48
N TRP A 809 -33.93 2.93 27.07
CA TRP A 809 -35.04 2.07 26.63
C TRP A 809 -36.02 2.77 25.68
N ASN A 810 -36.91 1.99 25.06
CA ASN A 810 -37.98 2.54 24.21
C ASN A 810 -39.18 2.98 25.06
N MET A 811 -39.64 4.23 24.89
CA MET A 811 -40.80 4.76 25.62
C MET A 811 -42.14 4.11 25.23
N TYR A 812 -42.19 3.39 24.10
CA TYR A 812 -43.40 2.70 23.66
C TYR A 812 -43.75 1.53 24.59
N GLY A 813 -45.00 1.49 25.08
CA GLY A 813 -45.48 0.44 25.98
C GLY A 813 -45.12 0.62 27.47
N THR A 814 -44.61 1.78 27.87
CA THR A 814 -44.13 2.04 29.25
C THR A 814 -45.12 2.82 30.14
N GLN A 815 -46.42 2.77 29.85
CA GLN A 815 -47.43 3.57 30.56
C GLN A 815 -47.48 3.28 32.07
N GLU A 816 -47.32 2.02 32.47
CA GLU A 816 -47.29 1.62 33.88
C GLU A 816 -46.04 2.18 34.60
N LEU A 817 -44.89 2.17 33.92
CA LEU A 817 -43.64 2.74 34.43
C LEU A 817 -43.75 4.26 34.61
N LEU A 818 -44.33 4.98 33.64
CA LEU A 818 -44.58 6.42 33.75
C LEU A 818 -45.51 6.76 34.93
N ALA A 819 -46.54 5.95 35.16
CA ALA A 819 -47.45 6.13 36.29
C ALA A 819 -46.75 5.90 37.64
N ALA A 820 -45.81 4.94 37.72
CA ALA A 820 -45.00 4.72 38.90
C ALA A 820 -44.01 5.86 39.14
N LEU A 821 -43.35 6.36 38.08
CA LEU A 821 -42.40 7.48 38.16
C LEU A 821 -43.06 8.77 38.67
N ALA A 822 -44.32 9.02 38.31
CA ALA A 822 -45.09 10.16 38.81
C ALA A 822 -45.29 10.16 40.34
N GLN A 823 -45.15 9.01 41.00
CA GLN A 823 -45.28 8.86 42.45
C GLN A 823 -43.95 9.07 43.20
N THR A 824 -42.84 9.28 42.48
CA THR A 824 -41.49 9.42 43.05
C THR A 824 -40.97 10.84 42.92
N SER A 825 -40.18 11.30 43.89
CA SER A 825 -39.51 12.60 43.82
C SER A 825 -38.18 12.58 43.04
N ALA A 826 -37.72 11.39 42.64
CA ALA A 826 -36.45 11.18 41.95
C ALA A 826 -36.45 11.75 40.52
N SER A 827 -35.25 11.96 39.98
CA SER A 827 -35.07 12.37 38.58
C SER A 827 -34.73 11.16 37.73
N VAL A 828 -35.40 10.99 36.59
CA VAL A 828 -35.15 9.86 35.68
C VAL A 828 -34.84 10.35 34.29
N LEU A 829 -33.70 9.90 33.73
CA LEU A 829 -33.26 10.22 32.38
C LEU A 829 -33.24 8.95 31.52
N ASN A 830 -33.65 9.11 30.27
CA ASN A 830 -33.56 8.08 29.25
C ASN A 830 -32.68 8.56 28.09
N LEU A 831 -31.52 7.92 27.90
CA LEU A 831 -30.59 8.29 26.82
C LEU A 831 -31.18 8.10 25.41
N ALA A 832 -32.21 7.27 25.24
CA ALA A 832 -32.87 7.09 23.95
C ALA A 832 -33.57 8.38 23.47
N LEU A 833 -33.83 9.32 24.38
CA LEU A 833 -34.48 10.60 24.11
C LEU A 833 -33.48 11.75 23.85
N VAL A 834 -32.17 11.48 23.90
CA VAL A 834 -31.14 12.47 23.56
C VAL A 834 -31.32 12.92 22.10
N PRO A 835 -31.38 14.24 21.83
CA PRO A 835 -31.59 14.74 20.48
C PRO A 835 -30.38 14.44 19.59
N ARG A 836 -30.62 14.05 18.34
CA ARG A 836 -29.58 13.81 17.33
C ARG A 836 -29.05 15.13 16.76
N VAL A 837 -28.31 15.88 17.57
CA VAL A 837 -27.60 17.11 17.20
C VAL A 837 -26.08 16.88 17.28
N SER A 838 -25.29 17.61 16.49
CA SER A 838 -23.84 17.38 16.37
C SER A 838 -23.10 17.36 17.72
N ARG A 839 -23.48 18.25 18.65
CA ARG A 839 -22.89 18.31 19.99
C ARG A 839 -23.24 17.12 20.89
N ALA A 840 -24.33 16.40 20.60
CA ALA A 840 -24.86 15.30 21.40
C ALA A 840 -24.48 13.91 20.84
N GLN A 841 -23.74 13.83 19.74
CA GLN A 841 -23.40 12.54 19.10
C GLN A 841 -22.67 11.58 20.04
N LYS A 842 -21.84 12.08 20.97
CA LYS A 842 -21.16 11.25 21.99
C LYS A 842 -22.12 10.63 23.01
N LEU A 843 -23.31 11.19 23.17
CA LEU A 843 -24.36 10.71 24.08
C LEU A 843 -25.34 9.77 23.36
N ASP A 844 -25.23 9.60 22.05
CA ASP A 844 -26.15 8.79 21.24
C ASP A 844 -25.88 7.29 21.43
N ALA A 845 -26.52 6.72 22.45
CA ALA A 845 -26.50 5.30 22.74
C ALA A 845 -27.24 4.47 21.68
N LEU A 846 -28.25 5.03 20.98
CA LEU A 846 -28.97 4.33 19.90
C LEU A 846 -28.02 4.02 18.74
N THR A 847 -27.22 5.00 18.33
CA THR A 847 -26.21 4.82 17.29
C THR A 847 -25.16 3.77 17.70
N SER A 848 -24.71 3.81 18.96
CA SER A 848 -23.74 2.84 19.49
C SER A 848 -24.28 1.40 19.45
N MET A 849 -25.50 1.18 19.95
CA MET A 849 -26.13 -0.15 19.97
C MET A 849 -26.52 -0.63 18.56
N ALA A 850 -27.00 0.27 17.69
CA ALA A 850 -27.33 -0.04 16.30
C ALA A 850 -26.09 -0.51 15.51
N ASN A 851 -24.93 0.12 15.74
CA ASN A 851 -23.69 -0.28 15.11
C ASN A 851 -23.30 -1.72 15.50
N ILE A 852 -23.36 -2.05 16.80
CA ILE A 852 -23.07 -3.41 17.28
C ILE A 852 -24.07 -4.42 16.72
N ALA A 853 -25.36 -4.06 16.68
CA ALA A 853 -26.41 -4.93 16.14
C ALA A 853 -26.17 -5.26 14.65
N GLY A 854 -25.80 -4.26 13.84
CA GLY A 854 -25.48 -4.46 12.41
C GLY A 854 -24.28 -5.39 12.19
N TYR A 855 -23.20 -5.18 12.96
CA TYR A 855 -22.03 -6.04 12.94
C TYR A 855 -22.36 -7.48 13.35
N ARG A 856 -23.04 -7.65 14.50
CA ARG A 856 -23.38 -8.96 15.04
C ARG A 856 -24.37 -9.71 14.16
N ALA A 857 -25.32 -9.03 13.52
CA ALA A 857 -26.27 -9.61 12.58
C ALA A 857 -25.58 -10.38 11.46
N ILE A 858 -24.53 -9.81 10.87
CA ILE A 858 -23.78 -10.48 9.80
C ILE A 858 -23.04 -11.71 10.32
N LEU A 859 -22.41 -11.63 11.49
CA LEU A 859 -21.77 -12.81 12.10
C LEU A 859 -22.78 -13.92 12.40
N ASP A 860 -23.96 -13.56 12.90
CA ASP A 860 -25.02 -14.50 13.23
C ASP A 860 -25.64 -15.14 11.97
N ALA A 861 -25.73 -14.35 10.88
CA ALA A 861 -26.13 -14.84 9.57
C ALA A 861 -25.14 -15.89 9.04
N PHE A 862 -23.84 -15.59 9.04
CA PHE A 862 -22.83 -16.51 8.54
C PHE A 862 -22.56 -17.70 9.47
N ALA A 863 -22.90 -17.60 10.76
CA ALA A 863 -22.91 -18.77 11.66
C ALA A 863 -24.02 -19.77 11.30
N ARG A 864 -25.11 -19.32 10.65
CA ARG A 864 -26.24 -20.16 10.19
C ARG A 864 -26.17 -20.52 8.71
N PHE A 865 -25.41 -19.76 7.93
CA PHE A 865 -25.31 -19.96 6.48
C PHE A 865 -24.32 -21.09 6.15
N PRO A 866 -24.73 -22.14 5.41
CA PRO A 866 -23.93 -23.35 5.22
C PRO A 866 -22.86 -23.26 4.10
N ARG A 867 -22.48 -22.05 3.67
CA ARG A 867 -21.50 -21.80 2.59
C ARG A 867 -20.52 -20.70 2.99
N PHE A 868 -19.39 -20.61 2.29
CA PHE A 868 -18.40 -19.56 2.52
C PHE A 868 -18.95 -18.17 2.18
N SER A 869 -18.56 -17.16 2.96
CA SER A 869 -18.87 -15.75 2.70
C SER A 869 -18.10 -15.21 1.47
N ARG A 870 -16.82 -15.56 1.37
CA ARG A 870 -15.89 -15.06 0.35
C ARG A 870 -15.76 -15.97 -0.86
N ALA A 871 -15.42 -15.36 -1.99
CA ALA A 871 -14.97 -16.09 -3.16
C ALA A 871 -13.66 -16.84 -2.89
N GLY A 872 -13.49 -18.00 -3.52
CA GLY A 872 -12.26 -18.77 -3.40
C GLY A 872 -12.03 -19.68 -4.60
N SER A 873 -10.76 -19.93 -4.92
CA SER A 873 -10.36 -20.98 -5.85
C SER A 873 -9.72 -22.12 -5.06
N THR A 874 -10.23 -23.33 -5.25
CA THR A 874 -9.71 -24.55 -4.61
C THR A 874 -9.37 -25.58 -5.68
N ALA A 875 -8.64 -26.64 -5.30
CA ALA A 875 -8.38 -27.77 -6.20
C ALA A 875 -9.65 -28.46 -6.73
N PHE A 876 -10.80 -28.24 -6.07
CA PHE A 876 -12.11 -28.77 -6.46
C PHE A 876 -12.96 -27.79 -7.29
N GLY A 877 -12.45 -26.59 -7.58
CA GLY A 877 -13.14 -25.57 -8.39
C GLY A 877 -13.31 -24.22 -7.68
N SER A 878 -13.98 -23.30 -8.36
CA SER A 878 -14.27 -21.96 -7.86
C SER A 878 -15.55 -21.94 -7.03
N VAL A 879 -15.48 -21.32 -5.85
CA VAL A 879 -16.62 -21.04 -4.99
C VAL A 879 -16.97 -19.55 -5.14
N PRO A 880 -18.20 -19.20 -5.56
CA PRO A 880 -18.61 -17.80 -5.67
C PRO A 880 -18.80 -17.17 -4.27
N PRO A 881 -18.65 -15.84 -4.15
CA PRO A 881 -18.93 -15.15 -2.89
C PRO A 881 -20.43 -15.18 -2.58
N ALA A 882 -20.77 -15.14 -1.30
CA ALA A 882 -22.16 -15.01 -0.86
C ALA A 882 -22.72 -13.63 -1.26
N LYS A 883 -24.00 -13.59 -1.64
CA LYS A 883 -24.72 -12.35 -1.95
C LYS A 883 -25.54 -11.90 -0.74
N VAL A 884 -25.26 -10.70 -0.23
CA VAL A 884 -25.93 -10.13 0.95
C VAL A 884 -26.76 -8.93 0.52
N PHE A 885 -28.03 -8.87 0.91
CA PHE A 885 -28.91 -7.73 0.66
C PHE A 885 -29.32 -7.05 1.97
N VAL A 886 -29.00 -5.77 2.11
CA VAL A 886 -29.30 -4.97 3.31
C VAL A 886 -30.43 -3.99 3.00
N ILE A 887 -31.54 -4.10 3.73
CA ILE A 887 -32.72 -3.24 3.59
C ILE A 887 -32.73 -2.23 4.72
N GLY A 888 -32.54 -0.96 4.36
CA GLY A 888 -32.27 0.16 5.25
C GLY A 888 -30.77 0.39 5.44
N ALA A 889 -30.31 1.61 5.17
CA ALA A 889 -28.93 2.08 5.33
C ALA A 889 -28.85 3.14 6.45
N GLY A 890 -29.51 2.86 7.57
CA GLY A 890 -29.23 3.53 8.84
C GLY A 890 -27.91 3.04 9.46
N VAL A 891 -27.63 3.40 10.71
CA VAL A 891 -26.37 3.00 11.39
C VAL A 891 -26.17 1.48 11.42
N ALA A 892 -27.22 0.72 11.77
CA ALA A 892 -27.16 -0.75 11.76
C ALA A 892 -26.97 -1.31 10.34
N GLY A 893 -27.65 -0.72 9.35
CA GLY A 893 -27.53 -1.12 7.95
C GLY A 893 -26.13 -0.89 7.38
N LEU A 894 -25.57 0.30 7.60
CA LEU A 894 -24.21 0.64 7.18
C LEU A 894 -23.17 -0.24 7.87
N SER A 895 -23.33 -0.54 9.16
CA SER A 895 -22.47 -1.49 9.88
C SER A 895 -22.56 -2.91 9.30
N ALA A 896 -23.77 -3.38 8.97
CA ALA A 896 -23.97 -4.66 8.31
C ALA A 896 -23.33 -4.68 6.90
N ILE A 897 -23.42 -3.59 6.15
CA ILE A 897 -22.78 -3.44 4.82
C ILE A 897 -21.25 -3.54 4.95
N ALA A 898 -20.63 -2.76 5.84
CA ALA A 898 -19.19 -2.80 6.09
C ALA A 898 -18.73 -4.21 6.47
N THR A 899 -19.45 -4.84 7.38
CA THR A 899 -19.12 -6.17 7.90
C THR A 899 -19.24 -7.23 6.81
N ALA A 900 -20.32 -7.22 6.02
CA ALA A 900 -20.49 -8.15 4.90
C ALA A 900 -19.43 -7.96 3.81
N HIS A 901 -19.11 -6.71 3.47
CA HIS A 901 -18.10 -6.38 2.45
C HIS A 901 -16.70 -6.84 2.90
N SER A 902 -16.32 -6.57 4.16
CA SER A 902 -15.05 -7.03 4.73
C SER A 902 -14.90 -8.56 4.81
N LEU A 903 -16.03 -9.29 4.94
CA LEU A 903 -16.06 -10.76 4.84
C LEU A 903 -15.93 -11.29 3.40
N GLY A 904 -15.78 -10.41 2.41
CA GLY A 904 -15.61 -10.75 0.99
C GLY A 904 -16.90 -11.09 0.25
N CYS A 905 -18.05 -10.67 0.78
CA CYS A 905 -19.35 -10.88 0.16
C CYS A 905 -19.61 -9.89 -0.98
N LYS A 906 -20.53 -10.24 -1.90
CA LYS A 906 -21.12 -9.25 -2.80
C LYS A 906 -22.32 -8.60 -2.10
N VAL A 907 -22.21 -7.33 -1.75
CA VAL A 907 -23.21 -6.63 -0.95
C VAL A 907 -24.08 -5.73 -1.82
N PHE A 908 -25.38 -5.82 -1.62
CA PHE A 908 -26.40 -4.98 -2.20
C PHE A 908 -27.14 -4.27 -1.07
N ALA A 909 -27.57 -3.04 -1.27
CA ALA A 909 -28.39 -2.38 -0.26
C ALA A 909 -29.43 -1.45 -0.88
N ASN A 910 -30.50 -1.20 -0.14
CA ASN A 910 -31.52 -0.22 -0.49
C ASN A 910 -31.88 0.62 0.73
N ASP A 911 -32.13 1.90 0.52
CA ASP A 911 -32.75 2.81 1.48
C ASP A 911 -33.76 3.69 0.72
N VAL A 912 -34.73 4.25 1.42
CA VAL A 912 -35.72 5.17 0.83
C VAL A 912 -35.20 6.60 0.72
N ARG A 913 -34.07 6.91 1.38
CA ARG A 913 -33.41 8.23 1.35
C ARG A 913 -32.36 8.25 0.25
N ASP A 914 -32.45 9.23 -0.64
CA ASP A 914 -31.47 9.41 -1.71
C ASP A 914 -30.06 9.70 -1.17
N ALA A 915 -29.95 10.46 -0.07
CA ALA A 915 -28.67 10.74 0.59
C ALA A 915 -27.95 9.48 1.11
N ALA A 916 -28.68 8.38 1.33
CA ALA A 916 -28.07 7.13 1.77
C ALA A 916 -27.38 6.37 0.62
N ARG A 917 -27.64 6.73 -0.65
CA ARG A 917 -27.02 6.09 -1.82
C ARG A 917 -25.51 6.26 -1.82
N GLU A 918 -25.03 7.49 -1.68
CA GLU A 918 -23.58 7.78 -1.66
C GLU A 918 -22.89 7.08 -0.47
N GLN A 919 -23.58 6.98 0.67
CA GLN A 919 -23.08 6.26 1.84
C GLN A 919 -22.94 4.76 1.56
N VAL A 920 -23.94 4.14 0.92
CA VAL A 920 -23.90 2.72 0.54
C VAL A 920 -22.78 2.44 -0.47
N GLU A 921 -22.67 3.27 -1.51
CA GLU A 921 -21.70 3.08 -2.59
C GLU A 921 -20.26 3.31 -2.11
N SER A 922 -20.02 4.29 -1.22
CA SER A 922 -18.70 4.52 -0.60
C SER A 922 -18.23 3.36 0.29
N MET A 923 -19.15 2.55 0.82
CA MET A 923 -18.85 1.34 1.59
C MET A 923 -18.65 0.08 0.72
N GLY A 924 -18.66 0.21 -0.60
CA GLY A 924 -18.41 -0.89 -1.55
C GLY A 924 -19.64 -1.78 -1.83
N ALA A 925 -20.85 -1.34 -1.46
CA ALA A 925 -22.09 -2.04 -1.78
C ALA A 925 -22.79 -1.44 -3.01
N GLN A 926 -23.52 -2.29 -3.74
CA GLN A 926 -24.33 -1.84 -4.87
C GLN A 926 -25.70 -1.34 -4.39
N PHE A 927 -25.99 -0.06 -4.63
CA PHE A 927 -27.31 0.50 -4.30
C PHE A 927 -28.38 -0.01 -5.28
N ILE A 928 -29.46 -0.58 -4.74
CA ILE A 928 -30.64 -1.01 -5.49
C ILE A 928 -31.67 0.11 -5.42
N ALA A 929 -31.82 0.88 -6.49
CA ALA A 929 -32.83 1.94 -6.57
C ALA A 929 -34.23 1.35 -6.80
N VAL A 930 -35.25 1.95 -6.18
CA VAL A 930 -36.66 1.68 -6.47
C VAL A 930 -37.08 2.62 -7.59
N ASP A 931 -37.60 2.06 -8.68
CA ASP A 931 -38.10 2.84 -9.82
C ASP A 931 -39.46 3.47 -9.48
N ALA A 932 -39.42 4.63 -8.83
CA ALA A 932 -40.59 5.43 -8.50
C ALA A 932 -40.33 6.88 -8.94
N GLN A 933 -41.01 7.31 -10.00
CA GLN A 933 -40.88 8.67 -10.53
C GLN A 933 -41.31 9.71 -9.47
N GLY A 934 -40.38 10.54 -9.00
CA GLY A 934 -40.67 11.85 -8.40
C GLY A 934 -41.19 11.89 -6.95
N ILE A 935 -40.95 10.87 -6.12
CA ILE A 935 -41.36 10.87 -4.71
C ILE A 935 -40.14 10.79 -3.80
N ALA A 936 -39.68 11.95 -3.28
CA ALA A 936 -38.60 12.01 -2.30
C ALA A 936 -39.06 11.46 -0.94
N GLY A 937 -38.33 10.47 -0.41
CA GLY A 937 -38.65 9.77 0.84
C GLY A 937 -38.06 10.38 2.11
N GLU A 938 -37.55 11.61 2.05
CA GLU A 938 -36.96 12.29 3.20
C GLU A 938 -38.01 12.94 4.11
N GLY A 939 -38.07 12.48 5.35
CA GLY A 939 -38.77 13.14 6.44
C GLY A 939 -37.93 14.22 7.13
N ALA A 940 -38.59 15.07 7.89
CA ALA A 940 -37.92 16.09 8.70
C ALA A 940 -36.93 15.45 9.69
N GLY A 941 -35.69 15.98 9.74
CA GLY A 941 -34.65 15.54 10.68
C GLY A 941 -33.84 14.31 10.24
N GLY A 942 -33.89 13.91 8.95
CA GLY A 942 -33.08 12.80 8.40
C GLY A 942 -33.69 11.40 8.59
N TYR A 943 -34.96 11.32 9.03
CA TYR A 943 -35.72 10.08 9.16
C TYR A 943 -36.55 9.79 7.91
N ALA A 944 -36.82 8.51 7.63
CA ALA A 944 -37.74 8.09 6.58
C ALA A 944 -39.20 8.42 6.94
N THR A 945 -39.97 8.92 5.98
CA THR A 945 -41.44 9.04 6.07
C THR A 945 -42.13 7.79 5.54
N VAL A 946 -43.40 7.59 5.94
CA VAL A 946 -44.23 6.54 5.33
C VAL A 946 -44.54 6.95 3.90
N MET A 947 -44.08 6.13 2.96
CA MET A 947 -44.27 6.34 1.53
C MET A 947 -45.70 5.99 1.12
N GLY A 948 -46.20 6.61 0.04
CA GLY A 948 -47.52 6.30 -0.52
C GLY A 948 -47.61 4.86 -1.04
N GLU A 949 -48.83 4.33 -1.17
CA GLU A 949 -49.09 2.94 -1.58
C GLU A 949 -48.40 2.55 -2.90
N ASP A 950 -48.27 3.50 -3.84
CA ASP A 950 -47.61 3.26 -5.12
C ASP A 950 -46.09 3.07 -4.98
N PHE A 951 -45.43 3.78 -4.07
CA PHE A 951 -44.01 3.59 -3.78
C PHE A 951 -43.77 2.25 -3.09
N THR A 952 -44.60 1.90 -2.11
CA THR A 952 -44.52 0.58 -1.44
C THR A 952 -44.73 -0.55 -2.45
N ARG A 953 -45.65 -0.39 -3.41
CA ARG A 953 -45.85 -1.36 -4.50
C ARG A 953 -44.61 -1.50 -5.39
N ALA A 954 -43.99 -0.39 -5.78
CA ALA A 954 -42.76 -0.39 -6.58
C ALA A 954 -41.56 -0.98 -5.82
N GLN A 955 -41.47 -0.70 -4.52
CA GLN A 955 -40.46 -1.24 -3.62
C GLN A 955 -40.58 -2.75 -3.49
N LEU A 956 -41.78 -3.26 -3.20
CA LEU A 956 -42.05 -4.70 -3.14
C LEU A 956 -41.79 -5.39 -4.49
N ALA A 957 -42.18 -4.78 -5.61
CA ALA A 957 -41.89 -5.30 -6.94
C ALA A 957 -40.38 -5.35 -7.24
N THR A 958 -39.61 -4.39 -6.72
CA THR A 958 -38.14 -4.39 -6.83
C THR A 958 -37.53 -5.51 -5.97
N TYR A 959 -37.98 -5.67 -4.72
CA TYR A 959 -37.49 -6.73 -3.85
C TYR A 959 -37.85 -8.13 -4.38
N ALA A 960 -39.04 -8.32 -4.94
CA ALA A 960 -39.43 -9.58 -5.59
C ALA A 960 -38.48 -10.00 -6.71
N ARG A 961 -37.82 -9.05 -7.39
CA ARG A 961 -36.81 -9.34 -8.43
C ARG A 961 -35.43 -9.66 -7.85
N VAL A 962 -35.05 -9.06 -6.72
CA VAL A 962 -33.70 -9.18 -6.15
C VAL A 962 -33.58 -10.34 -5.16
N VAL A 963 -34.58 -10.53 -4.30
CA VAL A 963 -34.58 -11.54 -3.22
C VAL A 963 -34.27 -12.97 -3.66
N PRO A 964 -34.78 -13.49 -4.80
CA PRO A 964 -34.49 -14.87 -5.23
C PRO A 964 -32.99 -15.15 -5.42
N ASP A 965 -32.21 -14.11 -5.72
CA ASP A 965 -30.78 -14.21 -5.98
C ASP A 965 -29.91 -14.00 -4.73
N MET A 966 -30.50 -13.70 -3.58
CA MET A 966 -29.77 -13.38 -2.35
C MET A 966 -29.59 -14.60 -1.45
N ASP A 967 -28.40 -14.70 -0.85
CA ASP A 967 -28.05 -15.76 0.07
C ASP A 967 -28.35 -15.35 1.53
N VAL A 968 -28.10 -14.08 1.86
CA VAL A 968 -28.37 -13.48 3.17
C VAL A 968 -29.14 -12.17 2.98
N ILE A 969 -30.17 -11.94 3.78
CA ILE A 969 -30.90 -10.66 3.85
C ILE A 969 -30.82 -10.12 5.28
N VAL A 970 -30.50 -8.84 5.42
CA VAL A 970 -30.57 -8.13 6.71
C VAL A 970 -31.55 -6.98 6.59
N THR A 971 -32.60 -6.97 7.41
CA THR A 971 -33.62 -5.92 7.40
C THR A 971 -33.49 -5.03 8.63
N THR A 972 -33.48 -3.72 8.40
CA THR A 972 -33.29 -2.68 9.45
C THR A 972 -34.33 -1.56 9.37
N ALA A 973 -35.37 -1.76 8.57
CA ALA A 973 -36.37 -0.73 8.30
C ALA A 973 -37.28 -0.56 9.52
N MET A 974 -37.00 0.48 10.31
CA MET A 974 -37.75 0.82 11.51
C MET A 974 -38.15 2.29 11.47
N ILE A 975 -39.43 2.56 11.71
CA ILE A 975 -39.97 3.91 11.78
C ILE A 975 -40.32 4.20 13.25
N PRO A 976 -39.80 5.28 13.85
CA PRO A 976 -40.14 5.64 15.23
C PRO A 976 -41.65 5.73 15.44
N ASN A 977 -42.14 5.19 16.56
CA ASN A 977 -43.56 5.20 16.96
C ASN A 977 -44.53 4.46 16.01
N ARG A 978 -44.04 3.54 15.16
CA ARG A 978 -44.89 2.72 14.28
C ARG A 978 -44.41 1.26 14.22
N ALA A 979 -45.30 0.37 13.79
CA ALA A 979 -44.92 -1.01 13.46
C ALA A 979 -43.92 -1.03 12.29
N ALA A 980 -43.02 -2.01 12.29
CA ALA A 980 -42.11 -2.23 11.19
C ALA A 980 -42.90 -2.52 9.90
N PRO A 981 -42.54 -1.92 8.75
CA PRO A 981 -43.18 -2.24 7.49
C PRO A 981 -42.82 -3.68 7.08
N GLU A 982 -43.81 -4.45 6.64
CA GLU A 982 -43.59 -5.76 6.04
C GLU A 982 -43.02 -5.56 4.62
N LEU A 983 -41.74 -5.88 4.44
CA LEU A 983 -40.99 -5.67 3.20
C LEU A 983 -40.59 -6.99 2.52
N ILE A 984 -40.56 -8.09 3.28
CA ILE A 984 -40.23 -9.42 2.79
C ILE A 984 -41.45 -10.33 2.95
N THR A 985 -42.13 -10.61 1.83
CA THR A 985 -43.36 -11.41 1.82
C THR A 985 -43.09 -12.91 1.83
N SER A 986 -44.10 -13.72 2.17
CA SER A 986 -44.00 -15.19 2.18
C SER A 986 -43.58 -15.78 0.82
N GLU A 987 -44.02 -15.16 -0.28
CA GLU A 987 -43.68 -15.52 -1.65
C GLU A 987 -42.20 -15.24 -1.97
N MET A 988 -41.68 -14.09 -1.52
CA MET A 988 -40.27 -13.75 -1.66
C MET A 988 -39.40 -14.75 -0.89
N VAL A 989 -39.76 -15.07 0.36
CA VAL A 989 -39.04 -16.07 1.16
C VAL A 989 -39.08 -17.45 0.49
N ALA A 990 -40.23 -17.85 -0.05
CA ALA A 990 -40.39 -19.12 -0.77
C ALA A 990 -39.49 -19.21 -2.02
N SER A 991 -39.20 -18.07 -2.67
CA SER A 991 -38.33 -17.99 -3.86
C SER A 991 -36.83 -18.08 -3.55
N MET A 992 -36.42 -17.92 -2.30
CA MET A 992 -35.01 -18.00 -1.90
C MET A 992 -34.50 -19.45 -1.92
N ARG A 993 -33.18 -19.58 -2.05
CA ARG A 993 -32.49 -20.88 -2.03
C ARG A 993 -32.57 -21.50 -0.63
N LYS A 994 -32.67 -22.83 -0.59
CA LYS A 994 -32.57 -23.59 0.67
C LYS A 994 -31.24 -23.28 1.37
N GLY A 995 -31.31 -23.01 2.68
CA GLY A 995 -30.17 -22.64 3.51
C GLY A 995 -29.82 -21.15 3.49
N SER A 996 -30.55 -20.31 2.75
CA SER A 996 -30.44 -18.85 2.89
C SER A 996 -30.87 -18.38 4.28
N VAL A 997 -30.39 -17.22 4.70
CA VAL A 997 -30.64 -16.67 6.04
C VAL A 997 -31.21 -15.25 5.96
N ILE A 998 -32.24 -14.96 6.75
CA ILE A 998 -32.79 -13.61 6.94
C ILE A 998 -32.58 -13.22 8.40
N ILE A 999 -31.93 -12.08 8.63
CA ILE A 999 -31.80 -11.46 9.95
C ILE A 999 -32.68 -10.22 9.99
N ASP A 1000 -33.65 -10.21 10.90
CA ASP A 1000 -34.61 -9.13 11.02
C ASP A 1000 -34.36 -8.28 12.28
N LEU A 1001 -33.64 -7.18 12.12
CA LEU A 1001 -33.33 -6.26 13.22
C LEU A 1001 -34.55 -5.43 13.66
N ALA A 1002 -35.66 -5.48 12.93
CA ALA A 1002 -36.90 -4.81 13.29
C ALA A 1002 -37.89 -5.72 14.03
N ALA A 1003 -37.47 -6.91 14.47
CA ALA A 1003 -38.33 -7.89 15.16
C ALA A 1003 -39.07 -7.30 16.38
N GLN A 1004 -38.43 -6.40 17.13
CA GLN A 1004 -39.02 -5.72 18.30
C GLN A 1004 -40.33 -4.97 17.99
N THR A 1005 -40.48 -4.46 16.76
CA THR A 1005 -41.64 -3.67 16.33
C THR A 1005 -42.52 -4.41 15.32
N GLY A 1006 -42.42 -5.74 15.27
CA GLY A 1006 -43.23 -6.62 14.41
C GLY A 1006 -42.42 -7.34 13.33
N GLY A 1007 -41.23 -6.84 12.99
CA GLY A 1007 -40.37 -7.40 11.93
C GLY A 1007 -40.71 -6.89 10.52
N ASN A 1008 -39.71 -6.90 9.65
CA ASN A 1008 -39.87 -6.63 8.22
C ASN A 1008 -40.20 -7.89 7.39
N CYS A 1009 -40.09 -9.09 7.97
CA CYS A 1009 -40.38 -10.36 7.30
C CYS A 1009 -41.61 -11.04 7.93
N VAL A 1010 -42.50 -11.60 7.08
CA VAL A 1010 -43.73 -12.30 7.49
C VAL A 1010 -43.48 -13.44 8.49
N TYR A 1011 -42.33 -14.12 8.38
CA TYR A 1011 -41.98 -15.25 9.25
C TYR A 1011 -41.20 -14.84 10.51
N THR A 1012 -41.03 -13.54 10.77
CA THR A 1012 -40.29 -13.07 11.94
C THR A 1012 -41.08 -13.35 13.21
N GLU A 1013 -40.49 -14.15 14.10
CA GLU A 1013 -40.94 -14.32 15.47
C GLU A 1013 -39.88 -13.73 16.41
N GLN A 1014 -40.31 -12.87 17.35
CA GLN A 1014 -39.42 -12.25 18.31
C GLN A 1014 -38.64 -13.29 19.13
N ASN A 1015 -37.32 -13.10 19.23
CA ASN A 1015 -36.37 -13.93 19.97
C ASN A 1015 -36.33 -15.40 19.53
N LYS A 1016 -36.70 -15.69 18.28
CA LYS A 1016 -36.63 -17.04 17.71
C LYS A 1016 -35.93 -17.05 16.37
N ALA A 1017 -35.35 -18.21 16.06
CA ALA A 1017 -34.90 -18.56 14.72
C ALA A 1017 -35.87 -19.58 14.14
N VAL A 1018 -36.67 -19.16 13.16
CA VAL A 1018 -37.69 -19.99 12.50
C VAL A 1018 -37.13 -20.53 11.19
N VAL A 1019 -37.20 -21.84 10.98
CA VAL A 1019 -36.88 -22.45 9.69
C VAL A 1019 -38.18 -22.62 8.91
N THR A 1020 -38.27 -21.96 7.77
CA THR A 1020 -39.43 -21.98 6.87
C THR A 1020 -39.55 -23.33 6.13
N PRO A 1021 -40.72 -23.67 5.56
CA PRO A 1021 -40.92 -24.93 4.84
C PRO A 1021 -39.95 -25.16 3.67
N ASN A 1022 -39.47 -24.10 3.00
CA ASN A 1022 -38.47 -24.18 1.93
C ASN A 1022 -37.02 -24.19 2.45
N GLY A 1023 -36.81 -24.15 3.76
CA GLY A 1023 -35.52 -24.28 4.42
C GLY A 1023 -34.70 -22.99 4.49
N VAL A 1024 -35.35 -21.82 4.47
CA VAL A 1024 -34.73 -20.52 4.80
C VAL A 1024 -34.84 -20.29 6.30
N THR A 1025 -33.76 -19.85 6.94
CA THR A 1025 -33.73 -19.54 8.37
C THR A 1025 -34.00 -18.05 8.58
N VAL A 1026 -35.07 -17.71 9.30
CA VAL A 1026 -35.44 -16.32 9.65
C VAL A 1026 -35.19 -16.10 11.13
N VAL A 1027 -34.35 -15.12 11.46
CA VAL A 1027 -33.92 -14.83 12.83
C VAL A 1027 -34.49 -13.47 13.27
N GLY A 1028 -35.34 -13.49 14.30
CA GLY A 1028 -35.94 -12.31 14.92
C GLY A 1028 -35.32 -11.97 16.28
N GLU A 1029 -34.01 -12.10 16.43
CA GLU A 1029 -33.30 -11.75 17.67
C GLU A 1029 -33.46 -10.25 17.97
N THR A 1030 -33.87 -9.93 19.18
CA THR A 1030 -34.16 -8.54 19.57
C THR A 1030 -33.02 -7.90 20.36
N ASN A 1031 -32.07 -8.66 20.91
CA ASN A 1031 -31.00 -8.12 21.75
C ASN A 1031 -29.60 -8.55 21.29
N TYR A 1032 -29.27 -8.27 20.03
CA TYR A 1032 -27.92 -8.48 19.51
C TYR A 1032 -26.79 -7.79 20.30
N PRO A 1033 -26.97 -6.55 20.82
CA PRO A 1033 -25.95 -5.93 21.66
C PRO A 1033 -25.60 -6.74 22.91
N SER A 1034 -26.56 -7.46 23.53
CA SER A 1034 -26.31 -8.34 24.67
C SER A 1034 -25.42 -9.54 24.31
N GLN A 1035 -25.49 -10.05 23.08
CA GLN A 1035 -24.58 -11.11 22.62
C GLN A 1035 -23.11 -10.64 22.46
N MET A 1036 -22.88 -9.32 22.51
CA MET A 1036 -21.55 -8.70 22.54
C MET A 1036 -21.40 -7.84 23.79
N ALA A 1037 -21.84 -8.35 24.93
CA ALA A 1037 -22.02 -7.60 26.17
C ALA A 1037 -20.80 -6.80 26.61
N SER A 1038 -19.58 -7.34 26.52
CA SER A 1038 -18.35 -6.62 26.88
C SER A 1038 -18.19 -5.32 26.07
N GLN A 1039 -18.17 -5.42 24.74
CA GLN A 1039 -18.04 -4.27 23.84
C GLN A 1039 -19.21 -3.28 23.97
N SER A 1040 -20.43 -3.81 24.11
CA SER A 1040 -21.63 -3.00 24.30
C SER A 1040 -21.59 -2.20 25.61
N SER A 1041 -21.09 -2.81 26.70
CA SER A 1041 -20.94 -2.15 28.00
C SER A 1041 -19.87 -1.06 27.99
N GLU A 1042 -18.77 -1.26 27.24
CA GLU A 1042 -17.75 -0.22 27.06
C GLU A 1042 -18.28 1.00 26.28
N MET A 1043 -18.99 0.75 25.17
CA MET A 1043 -19.57 1.82 24.36
C MET A 1043 -20.65 2.57 25.13
N LEU A 1044 -21.56 1.84 25.79
CA LEU A 1044 -22.62 2.43 26.59
C LEU A 1044 -22.06 3.20 27.80
N GLY A 1045 -21.09 2.63 28.50
CA GLY A 1045 -20.39 3.32 29.60
C GLY A 1045 -19.68 4.59 29.14
N SER A 1046 -19.19 4.62 27.90
CA SER A 1046 -18.64 5.84 27.30
C SER A 1046 -19.72 6.89 27.03
N ASN A 1047 -20.91 6.49 26.56
CA ASN A 1047 -22.06 7.39 26.41
C ASN A 1047 -22.52 7.96 27.76
N PHE A 1048 -22.62 7.11 28.79
CA PHE A 1048 -22.97 7.56 30.15
C PHE A 1048 -21.91 8.48 30.76
N THR A 1049 -20.63 8.20 30.53
CA THR A 1049 -19.55 9.10 30.98
C THR A 1049 -19.65 10.47 30.29
N ALA A 1050 -19.96 10.50 28.99
CA ALA A 1050 -20.17 11.75 28.28
C ALA A 1050 -21.40 12.52 28.81
N LEU A 1051 -22.47 11.84 29.21
CA LEU A 1051 -23.60 12.47 29.90
C LEU A 1051 -23.17 13.11 31.22
N LEU A 1052 -22.36 12.41 32.04
CA LEU A 1052 -21.83 12.95 33.29
C LEU A 1052 -20.92 14.17 33.08
N GLU A 1053 -20.18 14.22 31.96
CA GLU A 1053 -19.40 15.41 31.58
C GLU A 1053 -20.30 16.61 31.26
N VAL A 1054 -21.39 16.40 30.50
CA VAL A 1054 -22.36 17.46 30.19
C VAL A 1054 -23.09 17.95 31.44
N LEU A 1055 -23.32 17.06 32.41
CA LEU A 1055 -23.90 17.38 33.71
C LEU A 1055 -22.90 18.02 34.70
N GLY A 1056 -21.66 18.32 34.29
CA GLY A 1056 -20.71 19.09 35.10
C GLY A 1056 -19.82 18.27 36.05
N GLY A 1057 -19.70 16.95 35.86
CA GLY A 1057 -18.95 16.08 36.77
C GLY A 1057 -19.60 16.00 38.16
N ALA A 1058 -18.89 15.52 39.18
CA ALA A 1058 -19.49 15.34 40.52
C ALA A 1058 -19.77 16.66 41.26
N GLU A 1059 -18.91 17.67 41.05
CA GLU A 1059 -19.04 19.00 41.67
C GLU A 1059 -20.20 19.81 41.06
N GLY A 1060 -20.29 19.80 39.72
CA GLY A 1060 -21.34 20.49 38.99
C GLY A 1060 -22.61 19.66 38.80
N PHE A 1061 -22.71 18.45 39.39
CA PHE A 1061 -23.83 17.53 39.15
C PHE A 1061 -25.18 18.16 39.54
N GLY A 1062 -25.86 18.69 38.53
CA GLY A 1062 -27.14 19.39 38.68
C GLY A 1062 -27.04 20.91 38.49
N GLY A 1063 -28.00 21.68 39.03
CA GLY A 1063 -28.07 23.13 38.79
C GLY A 1063 -28.47 23.50 37.35
N GLU A 1064 -27.77 24.49 36.75
CA GLU A 1064 -28.06 25.02 35.41
C GLU A 1064 -27.89 23.97 34.30
N HIS A 1065 -27.08 22.94 34.52
CA HIS A 1065 -26.84 21.86 33.55
C HIS A 1065 -28.08 21.02 33.24
N TRP A 1066 -29.08 21.00 34.12
CA TRP A 1066 -30.36 20.34 33.86
C TRP A 1066 -31.17 21.02 32.74
N ASP A 1067 -30.94 22.31 32.51
CA ASP A 1067 -31.59 23.07 31.45
C ASP A 1067 -30.80 23.03 30.13
N ASP A 1068 -29.70 22.27 30.05
CA ASP A 1068 -28.96 22.10 28.80
C ASP A 1068 -29.89 21.50 27.71
N PRO A 1069 -29.93 22.08 26.50
CA PRO A 1069 -30.81 21.59 25.43
C PRO A 1069 -30.56 20.14 24.97
N VAL A 1070 -29.43 19.50 25.32
CA VAL A 1070 -29.17 18.07 25.10
C VAL A 1070 -29.77 17.21 26.21
N VAL A 1071 -29.63 17.66 27.47
CA VAL A 1071 -30.05 16.89 28.65
C VAL A 1071 -31.55 17.02 28.87
N LYS A 1072 -32.10 18.22 28.71
CA LYS A 1072 -33.50 18.53 28.99
C LYS A 1072 -34.50 17.59 28.27
N PRO A 1073 -34.34 17.27 26.98
CA PRO A 1073 -35.22 16.31 26.29
C PRO A 1073 -35.09 14.87 26.81
N ALA A 1074 -33.95 14.51 27.41
CA ALA A 1074 -33.70 13.18 27.96
C ALA A 1074 -34.36 12.96 29.34
N ILE A 1075 -34.86 14.01 30.00
CA ILE A 1075 -35.51 13.91 31.30
C ILE A 1075 -36.93 13.37 31.11
N VAL A 1076 -37.22 12.24 31.75
CA VAL A 1076 -38.54 11.60 31.75
C VAL A 1076 -39.39 12.09 32.92
N ALA A 1077 -38.81 12.11 34.13
CA ALA A 1077 -39.46 12.55 35.35
C ALA A 1077 -38.51 13.39 36.21
N ARG A 1078 -39.03 14.41 36.89
CA ARG A 1078 -38.27 15.26 37.82
C ARG A 1078 -39.20 15.91 38.84
N GLY A 1079 -38.88 15.79 40.13
CA GLY A 1079 -39.58 16.51 41.20
C GLY A 1079 -41.07 16.17 41.35
N SER A 1080 -41.43 14.88 41.25
CA SER A 1080 -42.82 14.38 41.27
C SER A 1080 -43.69 14.77 40.07
N ALA A 1081 -43.07 15.19 38.97
CA ALA A 1081 -43.75 15.43 37.69
C ALA A 1081 -43.10 14.61 36.57
N VAL A 1082 -43.90 13.89 35.80
CA VAL A 1082 -43.49 13.33 34.51
C VAL A 1082 -43.46 14.48 33.50
N VAL A 1083 -42.28 14.75 32.95
CA VAL A 1083 -42.01 15.89 32.05
C VAL A 1083 -41.84 15.46 30.59
N TRP A 1084 -41.83 14.16 30.33
CA TRP A 1084 -41.78 13.61 28.98
C TRP A 1084 -43.05 13.94 28.19
N ASP A 1085 -42.86 14.48 26.98
CA ASP A 1085 -43.92 14.74 26.01
C ASP A 1085 -43.85 13.69 24.88
N PRO A 1086 -44.91 12.91 24.62
CA PRO A 1086 -44.96 11.97 23.49
C PRO A 1086 -45.00 12.67 22.11
N ASN A 1087 -45.34 13.96 22.06
CA ASN A 1087 -45.38 14.79 20.85
C ASN A 1087 -44.62 16.12 21.08
N PRO A 1088 -43.30 16.07 21.34
CA PRO A 1088 -42.56 17.28 21.62
C PRO A 1088 -42.62 18.22 20.39
N PRO A 1089 -42.72 19.55 20.59
CA PRO A 1089 -42.70 20.50 19.49
C PRO A 1089 -41.45 20.26 18.65
N ARG A 1090 -41.63 20.04 17.34
CA ARG A 1090 -40.51 19.77 16.44
C ARG A 1090 -39.48 20.90 16.59
N PRO A 1091 -38.20 20.58 16.87
CA PRO A 1091 -37.14 21.57 16.70
C PRO A 1091 -37.28 22.15 15.29
N PRO A 1092 -37.14 23.47 15.11
CA PRO A 1092 -37.06 24.02 13.76
C PRO A 1092 -36.02 23.19 13.02
N ALA A 1093 -36.35 22.77 11.80
CA ALA A 1093 -35.35 22.15 10.93
C ALA A 1093 -34.09 23.02 10.99
N PRO A 1094 -32.87 22.44 11.02
CA PRO A 1094 -31.69 23.23 10.67
C PRO A 1094 -32.11 24.01 9.42
N PRO A 1095 -31.93 25.34 9.37
CA PRO A 1095 -32.42 26.12 8.26
C PRO A 1095 -32.04 25.36 7.01
N ALA A 1096 -33.03 24.95 6.21
CA ALA A 1096 -32.75 24.59 4.83
C ALA A 1096 -31.81 25.68 4.37
N ALA A 1097 -30.59 25.31 3.95
CA ALA A 1097 -29.55 26.25 3.58
C ALA A 1097 -30.25 27.41 2.89
N ALA A 1098 -30.24 28.58 3.53
CA ALA A 1098 -31.22 29.61 3.22
C ALA A 1098 -31.24 29.79 1.71
N GLU A 1099 -32.40 29.53 1.10
CA GLU A 1099 -32.69 30.04 -0.23
C GLU A 1099 -32.64 31.56 -0.08
N GLY A 1100 -31.43 32.11 -0.22
CA GLY A 1100 -31.20 33.53 -0.29
C GLY A 1100 -31.75 33.98 -1.62
N ASN A 1101 -33.04 34.35 -1.61
CA ASN A 1101 -33.77 35.07 -2.64
C ASN A 1101 -33.21 34.87 -4.04
N GLY A 1102 -33.64 33.76 -4.66
CA GLY A 1102 -33.75 33.71 -6.10
C GLY A 1102 -34.54 34.92 -6.57
N ILE A 1103 -33.83 35.89 -7.14
CA ILE A 1103 -34.45 36.82 -8.07
C ILE A 1103 -34.86 35.96 -9.26
N GLY A 1104 -36.16 35.91 -9.49
CA GLY A 1104 -36.77 35.04 -10.48
C GLY A 1104 -36.12 35.14 -11.85
N GLY A 1105 -36.01 33.96 -12.47
CA GLY A 1105 -36.00 33.75 -13.91
C GLY A 1105 -35.17 34.72 -14.75
N PHE A 1106 -33.88 34.42 -14.90
CA PHE A 1106 -33.30 34.40 -16.23
C PHE A 1106 -32.54 33.09 -16.41
N GLY A 1107 -33.04 32.29 -17.36
CA GLY A 1107 -32.24 31.27 -18.00
C GLY A 1107 -30.93 31.89 -18.47
N GLY A 1108 -29.84 31.19 -18.18
CA GLY A 1108 -28.50 31.70 -18.41
C GLY A 1108 -27.48 30.79 -17.75
N ALA A 1109 -27.48 29.51 -18.14
CA ALA A 1109 -26.24 28.76 -18.13
C ALA A 1109 -25.23 29.59 -18.94
N SER A 1110 -24.23 30.17 -18.29
CA SER A 1110 -23.08 30.69 -19.04
C SER A 1110 -22.39 29.50 -19.70
N PRO A 1111 -21.92 29.70 -20.94
CA PRO A 1111 -22.08 28.72 -21.99
C PRO A 1111 -21.10 27.58 -21.78
N VAL A 1112 -21.63 26.35 -21.72
CA VAL A 1112 -20.91 25.23 -22.31
C VAL A 1112 -20.58 25.66 -23.73
N PRO A 1113 -19.30 25.59 -24.18
CA PRO A 1113 -18.96 25.90 -25.57
C PRO A 1113 -19.93 25.15 -26.48
N PRO A 1114 -20.47 25.80 -27.54
CA PRO A 1114 -21.53 25.20 -28.34
C PRO A 1114 -21.10 23.78 -28.73
N PRO A 1115 -21.90 22.76 -28.40
CA PRO A 1115 -21.56 21.41 -28.79
C PRO A 1115 -21.37 21.40 -30.30
N PRO A 1116 -20.33 20.71 -30.82
CA PRO A 1116 -20.26 20.46 -32.25
C PRO A 1116 -21.59 19.83 -32.69
N PRO A 1117 -22.06 20.13 -33.91
CA PRO A 1117 -23.43 19.87 -34.38
C PRO A 1117 -23.92 18.46 -33.99
N ALA A 1118 -25.22 18.32 -33.67
CA ALA A 1118 -25.85 17.19 -32.96
C ALA A 1118 -25.45 15.76 -33.40
N GLU A 1119 -24.97 15.58 -34.62
CA GLU A 1119 -24.39 14.33 -35.11
C GLU A 1119 -23.03 13.99 -34.46
N ALA A 1120 -22.19 14.98 -34.15
CA ALA A 1120 -20.89 14.82 -33.49
C ALA A 1120 -21.02 14.47 -31.99
N ASN A 1121 -22.06 14.94 -31.31
CA ASN A 1121 -22.32 14.63 -29.90
C ASN A 1121 -22.79 13.19 -29.68
N ALA A 1122 -23.61 12.66 -30.58
CA ALA A 1122 -24.01 11.26 -30.53
C ALA A 1122 -22.80 10.35 -30.76
N VAL A 1123 -21.90 10.72 -31.68
CA VAL A 1123 -20.64 10.00 -31.93
C VAL A 1123 -19.70 10.09 -30.73
N ILE A 1124 -19.53 11.25 -30.10
CA ILE A 1124 -18.67 11.39 -28.90
C ILE A 1124 -19.24 10.62 -27.71
N ALA A 1125 -20.54 10.69 -27.46
CA ALA A 1125 -21.21 9.93 -26.40
C ALA A 1125 -21.12 8.42 -26.67
N TRP A 1126 -21.34 7.99 -27.92
CA TRP A 1126 -21.18 6.61 -28.35
C TRP A 1126 -19.73 6.13 -28.22
N ILE A 1127 -18.74 6.95 -28.60
CA ILE A 1127 -17.31 6.67 -28.41
C ILE A 1127 -16.97 6.54 -26.93
N GLN A 1128 -17.54 7.37 -26.05
CA GLN A 1128 -17.31 7.27 -24.61
C GLN A 1128 -17.96 6.03 -23.99
N GLU A 1129 -19.17 5.69 -24.43
CA GLU A 1129 -19.93 4.51 -24.00
C GLU A 1129 -19.29 3.20 -24.49
N HIS A 1130 -18.71 3.19 -25.69
CA HIS A 1130 -18.08 2.03 -26.33
C HIS A 1130 -16.56 2.09 -26.32
N LYS A 1131 -15.95 2.96 -25.50
CA LYS A 1131 -14.49 3.26 -25.55
C LYS A 1131 -13.60 2.01 -25.47
N ASP A 1132 -14.00 1.01 -24.70
CA ASP A 1132 -13.24 -0.22 -24.50
C ASP A 1132 -13.38 -1.15 -25.71
N GLU A 1133 -14.57 -1.23 -26.30
CA GLU A 1133 -14.84 -1.98 -27.54
C GLU A 1133 -14.20 -1.32 -28.77
N LEU A 1134 -14.17 0.01 -28.80
CA LEU A 1134 -13.57 0.81 -29.85
C LEU A 1134 -12.03 0.77 -29.77
N ALA A 1135 -11.46 0.78 -28.56
CA ALA A 1135 -10.04 0.55 -28.35
C ALA A 1135 -9.64 -0.88 -28.77
N LEU A 1136 -10.45 -1.88 -28.42
CA LEU A 1136 -10.23 -3.27 -28.84
C LEU A 1136 -10.39 -3.43 -30.35
N GLY A 1137 -11.39 -2.79 -30.94
CA GLY A 1137 -11.68 -2.78 -32.37
C GLY A 1137 -10.61 -2.06 -33.19
N VAL A 1138 -10.12 -0.91 -32.73
CA VAL A 1138 -8.98 -0.21 -33.35
C VAL A 1138 -7.70 -1.01 -33.17
N GLY A 1139 -7.45 -1.59 -32.00
CA GLY A 1139 -6.31 -2.48 -31.78
C GLY A 1139 -6.33 -3.68 -32.72
N ALA A 1140 -7.49 -4.35 -32.84
CA ALA A 1140 -7.68 -5.46 -33.76
C ALA A 1140 -7.58 -5.03 -35.22
N ALA A 1141 -8.12 -3.87 -35.60
CA ALA A 1141 -8.06 -3.33 -36.96
C ALA A 1141 -6.66 -2.85 -37.35
N VAL A 1142 -5.86 -2.34 -36.41
CA VAL A 1142 -4.45 -2.00 -36.63
C VAL A 1142 -3.64 -3.28 -36.84
N VAL A 1143 -3.87 -4.32 -36.03
CA VAL A 1143 -3.22 -5.64 -36.17
C VAL A 1143 -3.63 -6.32 -37.47
N LEU A 1144 -4.93 -6.34 -37.80
CA LEU A 1144 -5.46 -6.87 -39.07
C LEU A 1144 -5.00 -6.03 -40.27
N GLY A 1145 -4.98 -4.70 -40.15
CA GLY A 1145 -4.54 -3.79 -41.20
C GLY A 1145 -3.05 -3.92 -41.49
N LEU A 1146 -2.21 -4.06 -40.46
CA LEU A 1146 -0.79 -4.37 -40.60
C LEU A 1146 -0.57 -5.76 -41.22
N GLY A 1147 -1.34 -6.77 -40.80
CA GLY A 1147 -1.27 -8.12 -41.36
C GLY A 1147 -1.82 -8.28 -42.79
N LEU A 1148 -2.70 -7.38 -43.24
CA LEU A 1148 -3.27 -7.38 -44.59
C LEU A 1148 -2.51 -6.47 -45.57
N ALA A 1149 -1.82 -5.43 -45.09
CA ALA A 1149 -1.12 -4.45 -45.92
C ALA A 1149 0.38 -4.73 -46.12
N VAL A 1150 0.98 -5.60 -45.30
CA VAL A 1150 2.41 -5.91 -45.33
C VAL A 1150 2.61 -7.41 -45.13
N ASP A 1151 3.42 -8.05 -45.97
CA ASP A 1151 4.00 -9.38 -45.65
C ASP A 1151 4.93 -9.20 -44.44
N ILE A 1152 4.38 -9.34 -43.23
CA ILE A 1152 5.15 -9.24 -41.98
C ILE A 1152 5.92 -10.54 -41.80
N PRO A 1153 7.27 -10.50 -41.70
CA PRO A 1153 8.05 -11.70 -41.43
C PRO A 1153 7.64 -12.36 -40.10
N GLU A 1154 7.67 -13.70 -40.05
CA GLU A 1154 7.32 -14.48 -38.85
C GLU A 1154 8.10 -14.06 -37.58
N ALA A 1155 9.37 -13.66 -37.75
CA ALA A 1155 10.20 -13.13 -36.67
C ALA A 1155 9.62 -11.85 -36.05
N GLU A 1156 9.05 -10.94 -36.86
CA GLU A 1156 8.46 -9.69 -36.36
C GLU A 1156 7.15 -9.93 -35.61
N VAL A 1157 6.35 -10.92 -36.05
CA VAL A 1157 5.16 -11.37 -35.32
C VAL A 1157 5.54 -11.90 -33.94
N THR A 1158 6.65 -12.64 -33.86
CA THR A 1158 7.17 -13.17 -32.60
C THR A 1158 7.63 -12.06 -31.65
N HIS A 1159 8.41 -11.08 -32.14
CA HIS A 1159 8.81 -9.92 -31.33
C HIS A 1159 7.61 -9.08 -30.87
N LEU A 1160 6.58 -8.92 -31.71
CA LEU A 1160 5.33 -8.26 -31.33
C LEU A 1160 4.59 -9.03 -30.23
N GLY A 1161 4.57 -10.36 -30.30
CA GLY A 1161 4.05 -11.22 -29.24
C GLY A 1161 4.78 -11.03 -27.91
N TYR A 1162 6.12 -10.99 -27.94
CA TYR A 1162 6.93 -10.71 -26.75
C TYR A 1162 6.68 -9.32 -26.19
N PHE A 1163 6.54 -8.30 -27.04
CA PHE A 1163 6.20 -6.94 -26.63
C PHE A 1163 4.88 -6.90 -25.86
N VAL A 1164 3.80 -7.43 -26.45
CA VAL A 1164 2.46 -7.42 -25.86
C VAL A 1164 2.44 -8.20 -24.53
N LEU A 1165 3.01 -9.41 -24.49
CA LEU A 1165 3.05 -10.22 -23.28
C LEU A 1165 3.85 -9.53 -22.17
N SER A 1166 4.96 -8.88 -22.52
CA SER A 1166 5.81 -8.16 -21.57
C SER A 1166 5.12 -6.90 -21.03
N CYS A 1167 4.31 -6.20 -21.83
CA CYS A 1167 3.46 -5.12 -21.32
C CYS A 1167 2.43 -5.63 -20.32
N LEU A 1168 1.76 -6.76 -20.59
CA LEU A 1168 0.81 -7.37 -19.66
C LEU A 1168 1.48 -7.76 -18.34
N ILE A 1169 2.63 -8.43 -18.41
CA ILE A 1169 3.41 -8.81 -17.22
C ILE A 1169 3.86 -7.55 -16.45
N GLY A 1170 4.35 -6.52 -17.16
CA GLY A 1170 4.76 -5.24 -16.58
C GLY A 1170 3.66 -4.63 -15.73
N ASN A 1171 2.44 -4.55 -16.27
CA ASN A 1171 1.28 -4.03 -15.58
C ASN A 1171 1.01 -4.74 -14.24
N PHE A 1172 0.99 -6.09 -14.25
CA PHE A 1172 0.77 -6.87 -13.02
C PHE A 1172 1.92 -6.79 -12.02
N THR A 1173 3.17 -6.69 -12.49
CA THR A 1173 4.31 -6.58 -11.59
C THR A 1173 4.37 -5.24 -10.86
N VAL A 1174 3.96 -4.16 -11.51
CA VAL A 1174 4.05 -2.80 -10.98
C VAL A 1174 2.84 -2.44 -10.12
N ALA A 1175 1.66 -2.97 -10.43
CA ALA A 1175 0.45 -2.75 -9.64
C ALA A 1175 0.61 -3.18 -8.16
N GLY A 1176 1.52 -4.10 -7.86
CA GLY A 1176 1.81 -4.56 -6.50
C GLY A 1176 2.91 -3.79 -5.76
N VAL A 1177 3.52 -2.75 -6.35
CA VAL A 1177 4.62 -1.99 -5.75
C VAL A 1177 4.07 -1.00 -4.72
N THR A 1178 4.57 -1.08 -3.48
CA THR A 1178 4.22 -0.15 -2.40
C THR A 1178 4.54 1.29 -2.80
N PRO A 1179 3.66 2.29 -2.54
CA PRO A 1179 3.88 3.69 -2.90
C PRO A 1179 5.24 4.26 -2.46
N ALA A 1180 5.69 3.90 -1.25
CA ALA A 1180 6.99 4.26 -0.71
C ALA A 1180 8.20 3.83 -1.59
N LEU A 1181 8.01 2.82 -2.45
CA LEU A 1181 9.04 2.27 -3.33
C LEU A 1181 8.89 2.72 -4.80
N HIS A 1182 7.96 3.64 -5.11
CA HIS A 1182 7.78 4.16 -6.48
C HIS A 1182 9.01 4.94 -6.97
N THR A 1183 9.67 5.73 -6.12
CA THR A 1183 10.94 6.39 -6.48
C THR A 1183 12.06 5.38 -6.79
N PRO A 1184 12.35 4.39 -5.91
CA PRO A 1184 13.23 3.27 -6.24
C PRO A 1184 12.84 2.53 -7.51
N LEU A 1185 11.54 2.32 -7.77
CA LEU A 1185 11.06 1.67 -8.98
C LEU A 1185 11.45 2.44 -10.23
N ILE A 1186 11.19 3.75 -10.29
CA ILE A 1186 11.59 4.57 -11.45
C ILE A 1186 13.10 4.48 -11.68
N SER A 1187 13.89 4.53 -10.61
CA SER A 1187 15.36 4.41 -10.70
C SER A 1187 15.83 3.03 -11.19
N VAL A 1188 15.22 1.94 -10.71
CA VAL A 1188 15.51 0.58 -11.21
C VAL A 1188 15.12 0.46 -12.67
N THR A 1189 13.93 0.89 -13.07
CA THR A 1189 13.48 0.79 -14.46
C THR A 1189 14.38 1.59 -15.39
N ASN A 1190 14.87 2.75 -14.93
CA ASN A 1190 15.88 3.50 -15.65
C ASN A 1190 17.20 2.73 -15.75
N ALA A 1191 17.69 2.12 -14.67
CA ALA A 1191 18.90 1.30 -14.73
C ALA A 1191 18.75 0.11 -15.71
N ILE A 1192 17.60 -0.56 -15.70
CA ILE A 1192 17.24 -1.66 -16.62
C ILE A 1192 17.21 -1.14 -18.06
N SER A 1193 16.67 0.05 -18.33
CA SER A 1193 16.61 0.62 -19.69
C SER A 1193 18.00 0.85 -20.30
N GLY A 1194 19.04 0.93 -19.46
CA GLY A 1194 20.43 0.92 -19.91
C GLY A 1194 20.84 -0.37 -20.65
N ILE A 1195 20.00 -1.41 -20.68
CA ILE A 1195 20.23 -2.63 -21.48
C ILE A 1195 20.38 -2.37 -22.98
N ILE A 1196 20.01 -1.18 -23.49
CA ILE A 1196 20.41 -0.67 -24.82
C ILE A 1196 21.92 -0.83 -25.09
N VAL A 1197 22.76 -0.94 -24.04
CA VAL A 1197 24.17 -1.31 -24.16
C VAL A 1197 24.37 -2.56 -25.04
N VAL A 1198 23.50 -3.57 -24.93
CA VAL A 1198 23.49 -4.79 -25.76
C VAL A 1198 23.31 -4.43 -27.23
N GLY A 1199 22.38 -3.53 -27.53
CA GLY A 1199 22.15 -3.04 -28.89
C GLY A 1199 23.34 -2.26 -29.47
N GLY A 1200 24.03 -1.47 -28.65
CA GLY A 1200 25.28 -0.81 -29.04
C GLY A 1200 26.42 -1.80 -29.26
N MET A 1201 26.55 -2.81 -28.39
CA MET A 1201 27.58 -3.85 -28.46
C MET A 1201 27.52 -4.63 -29.76
N LEU A 1202 26.33 -5.07 -30.19
CA LEU A 1202 26.11 -5.79 -31.45
C LEU A 1202 26.60 -5.01 -32.68
N GLN A 1203 26.90 -3.72 -32.53
CA GLN A 1203 27.27 -2.81 -33.60
C GLN A 1203 28.72 -2.29 -33.53
N LEU A 1204 29.53 -2.76 -32.58
CA LEU A 1204 30.92 -2.33 -32.40
C LEU A 1204 31.92 -2.95 -33.38
N SER A 1205 31.55 -4.01 -34.10
CA SER A 1205 32.43 -4.66 -35.07
C SER A 1205 32.62 -3.80 -36.34
N GLY A 1206 33.84 -3.74 -36.86
CA GLY A 1206 34.20 -2.95 -38.05
C GLY A 1206 35.28 -1.87 -37.82
N PRO A 1207 35.57 -1.04 -38.83
CA PRO A 1207 36.63 -0.02 -38.79
C PRO A 1207 36.39 1.05 -37.71
N VAL A 1208 37.45 1.42 -36.97
CA VAL A 1208 37.38 2.32 -35.81
C VAL A 1208 36.83 3.72 -36.16
N LEU A 1209 37.21 4.27 -37.31
CA LEU A 1209 36.81 5.61 -37.76
C LEU A 1209 35.48 5.63 -38.53
N SER A 1210 34.71 4.53 -38.54
CA SER A 1210 33.40 4.50 -39.21
C SER A 1210 32.33 5.20 -38.37
N ALA A 1211 31.38 5.86 -39.05
CA ALA A 1211 30.23 6.49 -38.39
C ALA A 1211 29.42 5.48 -37.54
N ARG A 1212 29.29 4.23 -38.02
CA ARG A 1212 28.68 3.12 -37.28
C ARG A 1212 29.34 2.90 -35.93
N VAL A 1213 30.66 2.68 -35.92
CA VAL A 1213 31.40 2.38 -34.68
C VAL A 1213 31.39 3.58 -33.73
N GLY A 1214 31.49 4.80 -34.26
CA GLY A 1214 31.37 6.03 -33.46
C GLY A 1214 30.02 6.13 -32.74
N CYS A 1215 28.91 5.91 -33.47
CA CYS A 1215 27.57 5.90 -32.88
C CYS A 1215 27.38 4.74 -31.90
N ALA A 1216 27.87 3.54 -32.22
CA ALA A 1216 27.82 2.38 -31.33
C ALA A 1216 28.58 2.62 -30.02
N LEU A 1217 29.76 3.26 -30.07
CA LEU A 1217 30.52 3.66 -28.89
C LEU A 1217 29.77 4.69 -28.04
N ALA A 1218 29.12 5.68 -28.67
CA ALA A 1218 28.30 6.66 -27.96
C ALA A 1218 27.09 6.00 -27.27
N ALA A 1219 26.41 5.08 -27.96
CA ALA A 1219 25.31 4.30 -27.39
C ALA A 1219 25.77 3.45 -26.19
N VAL A 1220 26.91 2.75 -26.31
CA VAL A 1220 27.51 1.97 -25.20
C VAL A 1220 27.90 2.88 -24.04
N PHE A 1221 28.51 4.05 -24.30
CA PHE A 1221 28.90 4.99 -23.27
C PHE A 1221 27.70 5.48 -22.46
N LEU A 1222 26.68 6.04 -23.12
CA LEU A 1222 25.48 6.56 -22.47
C LEU A 1222 24.72 5.48 -21.70
N SER A 1223 24.56 4.30 -22.31
CA SER A 1223 23.91 3.16 -21.68
C SER A 1223 24.66 2.68 -20.43
N SER A 1224 25.99 2.65 -20.48
CA SER A 1224 26.83 2.20 -19.36
C SER A 1224 26.84 3.21 -18.20
N VAL A 1225 26.81 4.52 -18.49
CA VAL A 1225 26.57 5.56 -17.46
C VAL A 1225 25.25 5.28 -16.76
N ASN A 1226 24.21 4.95 -17.53
CA ASN A 1226 22.88 4.72 -16.98
C ASN A 1226 22.76 3.43 -16.17
N ILE A 1227 23.37 2.32 -16.62
CA ILE A 1227 23.41 1.06 -15.88
C ILE A 1227 24.10 1.27 -14.53
N VAL A 1228 25.35 1.75 -14.54
CA VAL A 1228 26.14 1.84 -13.32
C VAL A 1228 25.59 2.92 -12.39
N GLY A 1229 25.23 4.08 -12.94
CA GLY A 1229 24.63 5.17 -12.20
C GLY A 1229 23.27 4.78 -11.61
N GLY A 1230 22.37 4.23 -12.43
CA GLY A 1230 21.02 3.85 -12.02
C GLY A 1230 21.00 2.78 -10.92
N PHE A 1231 21.76 1.68 -11.08
CA PHE A 1231 21.82 0.63 -10.05
C PHE A 1231 22.49 1.12 -8.76
N ALA A 1232 23.53 1.97 -8.85
CA ALA A 1232 24.19 2.53 -7.67
C ALA A 1232 23.28 3.49 -6.90
N VAL A 1233 22.56 4.38 -7.59
CA VAL A 1233 21.60 5.27 -6.94
C VAL A 1233 20.45 4.48 -6.32
N THR A 1234 19.94 3.47 -7.03
CA THR A 1234 18.89 2.61 -6.46
C THR A 1234 19.37 1.89 -5.21
N ALA A 1235 20.58 1.33 -5.23
CA ALA A 1235 21.16 0.69 -4.05
C ALA A 1235 21.25 1.68 -2.88
N ARG A 1236 21.73 2.91 -3.10
CA ARG A 1236 21.77 3.95 -2.07
C ARG A 1236 20.39 4.27 -1.51
N MET A 1237 19.36 4.35 -2.36
CA MET A 1237 18.00 4.61 -1.90
C MET A 1237 17.49 3.45 -1.03
N LEU A 1238 17.62 2.22 -1.52
CA LEU A 1238 17.19 0.99 -0.82
C LEU A 1238 17.98 0.74 0.48
N ASP A 1239 19.20 1.25 0.56
CA ASP A 1239 20.01 1.18 1.77
C ASP A 1239 19.47 2.03 2.93
N MET A 1240 18.67 3.05 2.63
CA MET A 1240 17.97 3.86 3.64
C MET A 1240 16.71 3.14 4.19
N PHE A 1241 16.22 2.10 3.49
CA PHE A 1241 15.07 1.28 3.91
C PHE A 1241 15.39 0.17 4.92
N ARG A 1242 16.32 0.39 5.86
CA ARG A 1242 16.70 -0.63 6.85
C ARG A 1242 15.61 -0.86 7.91
N GLU A 1243 15.34 -2.13 8.20
CA GLU A 1243 14.56 -2.59 9.36
C GLU A 1243 15.37 -2.54 10.68
N ASP A 1244 16.68 -2.30 10.61
CA ASP A 1244 17.59 -2.37 11.76
C ASP A 1244 17.58 -1.09 12.61
N ALA A 1245 16.43 -0.72 13.15
CA ALA A 1245 16.36 0.18 14.29
C ALA A 1245 15.95 -0.62 15.54
N ASN A 1246 16.80 -1.58 15.93
CA ASN A 1246 16.78 -2.06 17.31
C ASN A 1246 17.53 -1.02 18.15
N PRO A 1247 16.86 -0.21 19.01
CA PRO A 1247 17.50 0.89 19.73
C PRO A 1247 18.69 0.41 20.59
N LYS A 1248 18.65 -0.85 21.03
CA LYS A 1248 19.72 -1.48 21.82
C LYS A 1248 21.03 -1.66 21.06
N LYS A 1249 20.99 -1.81 19.73
CA LYS A 1249 22.19 -2.02 18.91
C LYS A 1249 22.88 -0.70 18.56
N ALA A 1250 22.11 0.35 18.32
CA ALA A 1250 22.62 1.71 18.09
C ALA A 1250 23.28 2.32 19.35
N LEU A 1251 22.78 1.98 20.54
CA LEU A 1251 23.43 2.34 21.81
C LEU A 1251 24.73 1.54 22.04
N ALA A 1252 24.76 0.25 21.70
CA ALA A 1252 25.95 -0.59 21.84
C ALA A 1252 27.07 -0.29 20.83
N GLU A 1253 26.74 0.29 19.67
CA GLU A 1253 27.73 0.74 18.68
C GLU A 1253 28.22 2.18 18.93
N ARG A 1254 27.51 2.95 19.78
CA ARG A 1254 27.91 4.30 20.22
C ARG A 1254 28.64 4.32 21.57
N SER A 1255 28.45 3.32 22.41
CA SER A 1255 29.28 3.02 23.61
C SER A 1255 30.56 2.30 23.21
#